data_AF-A0A2M6UQM8-F1
#
_entry.id   AF-A0A2M6UQM8-F1
#
_cell.length_a   1.000
_cell.length_b   1.000
_cell.length_c   1.000
_cell.angle_alpha   90.00
_cell.angle_beta   90.00
_cell.angle_gamma   90.00
#
_symmetry.space_group_name_H-M   'P 1'
#
loop_
_entity.id
_entity.type
_entity.pdbx_description
1 polymer ?
#
loop_
_entity_poly.entity_id
_entity_poly.type
_entity_poly.pdbx_seq_one_letter_code
_entity_poly.pdbx_strand_id
1 'polypeptide(L)'
;MKKKVLVLAGDGVGPELCDAALMVLEPFQLPIEFTHGDIGFKCWQQEGDAIPHATWQKIAESDAILLGTVTEPGKEAALKECAPHLKEQNLAYVSPILQLCQKLGLFATIRPVRYILGPRKPFKFCVITEKSEGLDAGLDFRGITPETSAWLKHPNLTKYGVEEAAWTVHLQTRFGLERLFDYAFSYAHAHGIKRVTFADKLNVMRESGQFAQKIFEKIAQNYPEIEADIHHVDRVALWITTKPEQFGVIVAENMFGDILSDCAAGVMGGLELAPQANVGSQIACFKPAHGSAPNIAGQNKANPSAMLYTTALLLEHLGFQEEAKQLSQSVDQVIRSGKTVPHDRGGEASSRQMAEAVGNFLVNPISVYRAAIITVGDELLSGQYLNTNLQDLSQSLKKRNIQVTRHFVCADQLQQISETIVSCLGQEDLILISGGLGPTSDDKTRDSVAQAVRQPLVHHEDVWHTVKGQLARLGITPDKNNARQALFPETAKVLDNPTGTAPGFYLSCDESTLVVLPGPPSQALALLEDYLQQNEKKYSSLSRAEYAWTLIGIDESTIAHFVDCHFANEPFERHFLWKSPYVLVQLIGQSSTPLAPPLSPHLIEEFENHFHPYLVGREVTTAYKQLAMRAEVHWSIHDPELLKYFHAPEKNAKNLPQLAVEVSLSPSIETLEQQQESLGHATITVQMKGYDETHLTFPYTRPLLGVVLQEYAAWLVLKSVLQTEKSK
;
A
#
# COMPACT_ATOMS: atom_id res chain seq x y z
N MET A 1 36.25 5.73 7.24
CA MET A 1 36.31 7.22 7.23
C MET A 1 34.86 7.71 7.23
N LYS A 2 34.52 8.76 7.99
CA LYS A 2 33.15 9.31 7.94
C LYS A 2 32.88 9.88 6.56
N LYS A 3 31.69 9.61 6.02
CA LYS A 3 31.23 10.19 4.75
C LYS A 3 30.75 11.62 4.99
N LYS A 4 31.04 12.55 4.09
CA LYS A 4 30.61 13.95 4.20
C LYS A 4 29.50 14.24 3.20
N VAL A 5 28.35 14.66 3.70
CA VAL A 5 27.20 15.05 2.87
C VAL A 5 26.91 16.52 3.07
N LEU A 6 26.90 17.29 1.98
CA LEU A 6 26.46 18.69 2.00
C LEU A 6 24.95 18.76 1.78
N VAL A 7 24.24 19.27 2.77
CA VAL A 7 22.81 19.55 2.72
C VAL A 7 22.59 20.97 2.21
N LEU A 8 21.90 21.06 1.08
CA LEU A 8 21.50 22.31 0.45
C LEU A 8 19.97 22.37 0.46
N ALA A 9 19.39 23.04 1.46
CA ALA A 9 17.93 23.04 1.65
C ALA A 9 17.17 23.70 0.48
N GLY A 10 17.76 24.74 -0.11
CA GLY A 10 17.19 25.48 -1.22
C GLY A 10 15.95 26.31 -0.85
N ASP A 11 15.02 26.44 -1.77
CA ASP A 11 13.85 27.30 -1.70
C ASP A 11 12.53 26.50 -1.54
N GLY A 12 11.46 27.19 -1.17
CA GLY A 12 10.10 26.65 -1.13
C GLY A 12 9.92 25.55 -0.10
N VAL A 13 9.44 24.38 -0.52
CA VAL A 13 9.28 23.19 0.34
C VAL A 13 10.61 22.47 0.63
N GLY A 14 11.71 22.88 0.00
CA GLY A 14 13.02 22.23 0.13
C GLY A 14 13.49 22.02 1.57
N PRO A 15 13.44 23.05 2.45
CA PRO A 15 13.82 22.91 3.85
C PRO A 15 13.03 21.84 4.63
N GLU A 16 11.69 21.83 4.54
CA GLU A 16 10.87 20.85 5.26
C GLU A 16 11.09 19.41 4.77
N LEU A 17 11.43 19.24 3.48
CA LEU A 17 11.78 17.94 2.91
C LEU A 17 13.18 17.47 3.38
N CYS A 18 14.17 18.38 3.41
CA CYS A 18 15.49 18.06 3.95
C CYS A 18 15.42 17.70 5.43
N ASP A 19 14.62 18.41 6.22
CA ASP A 19 14.41 18.09 7.64
C ASP A 19 13.79 16.70 7.81
N ALA A 20 12.78 16.35 6.99
CA ALA A 20 12.20 15.01 6.97
C ALA A 20 13.23 13.93 6.61
N ALA A 21 14.11 14.20 5.65
CA ALA A 21 15.19 13.29 5.26
C ALA A 21 16.19 13.05 6.40
N LEU A 22 16.64 14.12 7.08
CA LEU A 22 17.59 13.99 8.19
C LEU A 22 16.96 13.25 9.37
N MET A 23 15.69 13.51 9.68
CA MET A 23 14.94 12.84 10.74
C MET A 23 14.90 11.32 10.57
N VAL A 24 14.61 10.81 9.36
CA VAL A 24 14.56 9.35 9.13
C VAL A 24 15.93 8.68 9.13
N LEU A 25 17.02 9.46 9.02
CA LEU A 25 18.39 8.95 9.08
C LEU A 25 18.91 8.80 10.51
N GLU A 26 18.37 9.57 11.47
CA GLU A 26 18.81 9.54 12.87
C GLU A 26 18.82 8.13 13.49
N PRO A 27 17.78 7.28 13.29
CA PRO A 27 17.74 5.94 13.87
C PRO A 27 18.87 5.01 13.42
N PHE A 28 19.41 5.19 12.22
CA PHE A 28 20.48 4.33 11.69
C PHE A 28 21.85 4.60 12.31
N GLN A 29 22.07 5.77 12.91
CA GLN A 29 23.36 6.17 13.51
C GLN A 29 24.56 5.97 12.57
N LEU A 30 24.39 6.26 11.28
CA LEU A 30 25.42 6.03 10.27
C LEU A 30 26.62 6.96 10.45
N PRO A 31 27.83 6.56 10.01
CA PRO A 31 29.04 7.39 10.08
C PRO A 31 29.05 8.46 8.98
N ILE A 32 28.00 9.29 8.93
CA ILE A 32 27.81 10.39 7.99
C ILE A 32 27.91 11.71 8.76
N GLU A 33 28.69 12.64 8.24
CA GLU A 33 28.78 14.02 8.69
C GLU A 33 27.97 14.90 7.74
N PHE A 34 26.92 15.53 8.26
CA PHE A 34 26.12 16.49 7.51
C PHE A 34 26.67 17.90 7.72
N THR A 35 26.93 18.60 6.62
CA THR A 35 27.26 20.02 6.61
C THR A 35 26.19 20.78 5.84
N HIS A 36 26.02 22.07 6.08
CA HIS A 36 24.96 22.86 5.45
C HIS A 36 25.54 23.99 4.59
N GLY A 37 24.90 24.26 3.45
CA GLY A 37 25.26 25.36 2.55
C GLY A 37 24.02 26.03 1.94
N ASP A 38 24.24 27.23 1.41
CA ASP A 38 23.17 28.04 0.82
C ASP A 38 23.11 27.82 -0.69
N ILE A 39 21.89 27.77 -1.23
CA ILE A 39 21.60 27.67 -2.66
C ILE A 39 20.22 28.24 -2.94
N GLY A 40 19.99 28.69 -4.18
CA GLY A 40 18.66 28.94 -4.70
C GLY A 40 18.39 30.41 -5.00
N PHE A 41 17.12 30.70 -5.23
CA PHE A 41 16.67 32.02 -5.66
C PHE A 41 16.86 33.09 -4.60
N LYS A 42 16.76 32.73 -3.31
CA LYS A 42 17.06 33.66 -2.23
C LYS A 42 18.52 34.14 -2.26
N CYS A 43 19.47 33.28 -2.60
CA CYS A 43 20.87 33.66 -2.80
C CYS A 43 21.02 34.61 -3.99
N TRP A 44 20.35 34.30 -5.11
CA TRP A 44 20.35 35.17 -6.29
C TRP A 44 19.82 36.57 -5.97
N GLN A 45 18.72 36.68 -5.22
CA GLN A 45 18.12 37.96 -4.84
C GLN A 45 19.09 38.82 -4.01
N GLN A 46 19.94 38.20 -3.19
CA GLN A 46 20.82 38.87 -2.25
C GLN A 46 22.21 39.17 -2.81
N GLU A 47 22.82 38.22 -3.53
CA GLU A 47 24.23 38.25 -3.94
C GLU A 47 24.41 38.28 -5.46
N GLY A 48 23.35 38.05 -6.24
CA GLY A 48 23.44 37.96 -7.70
C GLY A 48 24.06 36.66 -8.20
N ASP A 49 24.21 35.66 -7.32
CA ASP A 49 24.56 34.29 -7.66
C ASP A 49 23.62 33.34 -6.89
N ALA A 50 23.12 32.31 -7.58
CA ALA A 50 22.26 31.29 -6.98
C ALA A 50 23.07 30.27 -6.15
N ILE A 51 24.40 30.21 -6.31
CA ILE A 51 25.28 29.35 -5.51
C ILE A 51 26.47 30.18 -5.01
N PRO A 52 26.44 30.65 -3.74
CA PRO A 52 27.53 31.43 -3.16
C PRO A 52 28.89 30.71 -3.23
N HIS A 53 29.98 31.48 -3.33
CA HIS A 53 31.33 30.92 -3.37
C HIS A 53 31.65 30.02 -2.17
N ALA A 54 31.14 30.36 -0.97
CA ALA A 54 31.30 29.54 0.22
C ALA A 54 30.66 28.14 0.07
N THR A 55 29.56 28.02 -0.69
CA THR A 55 28.93 26.73 -0.99
C THR A 55 29.81 25.89 -1.91
N TRP A 56 30.46 26.50 -2.92
CA TRP A 56 31.42 25.79 -3.78
C TRP A 56 32.62 25.21 -3.03
N GLN A 57 33.12 25.92 -2.02
CA GLN A 57 34.18 25.40 -1.16
C GLN A 57 33.74 24.15 -0.39
N LYS A 58 32.52 24.18 0.18
CA LYS A 58 31.94 23.02 0.88
C LYS A 58 31.68 21.83 -0.06
N ILE A 59 31.24 22.10 -1.29
CA ILE A 59 31.03 21.05 -2.31
C ILE A 59 32.34 20.29 -2.58
N ALA A 60 33.46 21.00 -2.70
CA ALA A 60 34.77 20.39 -2.97
C ALA A 60 35.27 19.47 -1.83
N GLU A 61 34.76 19.66 -0.61
CA GLU A 61 35.13 18.86 0.57
C GLU A 61 34.15 17.71 0.87
N SER A 62 33.10 17.57 0.06
CA SER A 62 31.98 16.65 0.31
C SER A 62 32.02 15.43 -0.62
N ASP A 63 31.56 14.28 -0.12
CA ASP A 63 31.44 13.05 -0.90
C ASP A 63 30.14 13.04 -1.75
N ALA A 64 29.10 13.72 -1.28
CA ALA A 64 27.81 13.82 -1.94
C ALA A 64 27.04 15.09 -1.53
N ILE A 65 26.05 15.45 -2.34
CA ILE A 65 25.15 16.59 -2.07
C ILE A 65 23.72 16.07 -1.90
N LEU A 66 23.07 16.42 -0.79
CA LEU A 66 21.63 16.27 -0.60
C LEU A 66 20.98 17.65 -0.83
N LEU A 67 20.24 17.79 -1.91
CA LEU A 67 19.60 19.03 -2.32
C LEU A 67 18.09 18.91 -2.14
N GLY A 68 17.49 19.89 -1.47
CA GLY A 68 16.06 20.10 -1.41
C GLY A 68 15.48 20.49 -2.78
N THR A 69 14.77 21.60 -2.82
CA THR A 69 14.19 22.13 -4.05
C THR A 69 14.72 23.53 -4.32
N VAL A 70 14.73 23.96 -5.57
CA VAL A 70 15.15 25.32 -5.93
C VAL A 70 14.06 25.98 -6.75
N THR A 71 13.93 27.30 -6.62
CA THR A 71 13.01 28.08 -7.44
C THR A 71 13.75 28.58 -8.67
N GLU A 72 13.21 28.32 -9.86
CA GLU A 72 13.79 28.69 -11.15
C GLU A 72 12.85 29.65 -11.89
N PRO A 73 12.93 30.97 -11.62
CA PRO A 73 12.13 31.94 -12.34
C PRO A 73 12.63 32.12 -13.77
N GLY A 74 11.72 32.48 -14.68
CA GLY A 74 12.09 32.89 -16.02
C GLY A 74 13.02 34.10 -16.01
N LYS A 75 13.84 34.26 -17.07
CA LYS A 75 14.90 35.27 -17.17
C LYS A 75 14.43 36.68 -16.78
N GLU A 76 13.27 37.10 -17.27
CA GLU A 76 12.72 38.43 -16.96
C GLU A 76 12.28 38.58 -15.50
N ALA A 77 11.71 37.53 -14.90
CA ALA A 77 11.27 37.54 -13.50
C ALA A 77 12.49 37.57 -12.56
N ALA A 78 13.52 36.77 -12.86
CA ALA A 78 14.76 36.73 -12.08
C ALA A 78 15.46 38.09 -11.99
N LEU A 79 15.47 38.86 -13.09
CA LEU A 79 16.06 40.20 -13.14
C LEU A 79 15.24 41.25 -12.38
N LYS A 80 13.90 41.13 -12.38
CA LYS A 80 13.01 42.07 -11.68
C LYS A 80 13.18 42.02 -10.16
N GLU A 81 13.40 40.83 -9.62
CA GLU A 81 13.46 40.57 -8.18
C GLU A 81 14.86 40.61 -7.58
N CYS A 82 15.88 40.85 -8.40
CA CYS A 82 17.26 41.05 -7.92
C CYS A 82 17.37 42.36 -7.09
N ALA A 83 18.27 42.40 -6.10
CA ALA A 83 18.46 43.60 -5.28
C ALA A 83 18.83 44.84 -6.14
N PRO A 84 18.36 46.05 -5.78
CA PRO A 84 18.57 47.24 -6.61
C PRO A 84 20.04 47.50 -7.01
N HIS A 85 20.98 47.25 -6.11
CA HIS A 85 22.42 47.44 -6.32
C HIS A 85 23.05 46.42 -7.29
N LEU A 86 22.37 45.31 -7.59
CA LEU A 86 22.83 44.27 -8.51
C LEU A 86 22.26 44.45 -9.92
N LYS A 87 21.14 45.18 -10.08
CA LYS A 87 20.54 45.47 -11.39
C LYS A 87 21.45 46.29 -12.30
N GLU A 88 22.33 47.09 -11.71
CA GLU A 88 23.33 47.89 -12.44
C GLU A 88 24.48 47.05 -13.02
N GLN A 89 24.61 45.78 -12.62
CA GLN A 89 25.73 44.90 -12.98
C GLN A 89 25.44 43.97 -14.18
N ASN A 90 24.26 44.06 -14.82
CA ASN A 90 23.86 43.24 -15.97
C ASN A 90 24.08 41.72 -15.78
N LEU A 91 23.85 41.22 -14.57
CA LEU A 91 24.00 39.79 -14.25
C LEU A 91 22.95 38.95 -14.98
N ALA A 92 23.33 37.74 -15.40
CA ALA A 92 22.41 36.78 -16.00
C ALA A 92 22.12 35.65 -15.00
N TYR A 93 20.84 35.43 -14.69
CA TYR A 93 20.44 34.29 -13.86
C TYR A 93 20.73 33.00 -14.61
N VAL A 94 21.48 32.11 -13.96
CA VAL A 94 21.72 30.74 -14.42
C VAL A 94 21.18 29.80 -13.36
N SER A 95 20.35 28.84 -13.80
CA SER A 95 19.80 27.78 -12.95
C SER A 95 20.90 27.19 -12.04
N PRO A 96 20.69 27.10 -10.72
CA PRO A 96 21.65 26.46 -9.82
C PRO A 96 21.82 24.97 -10.15
N ILE A 97 20.77 24.27 -10.62
CA ILE A 97 20.88 22.88 -11.04
C ILE A 97 21.80 22.76 -12.26
N LEU A 98 21.61 23.62 -13.26
CA LEU A 98 22.46 23.64 -14.44
C LEU A 98 23.93 23.96 -14.07
N GLN A 99 24.14 24.93 -13.18
CA GLN A 99 25.48 25.25 -12.67
C GLN A 99 26.14 24.05 -11.99
N LEU A 100 25.42 23.32 -11.12
CA LEU A 100 25.92 22.09 -10.49
C LEU A 100 26.26 21.03 -11.53
N CYS A 101 25.34 20.76 -12.48
CA CYS A 101 25.57 19.75 -13.52
C CYS A 101 26.81 20.07 -14.38
N GLN A 102 26.95 21.32 -14.82
CA GLN A 102 28.07 21.75 -15.66
C GLN A 102 29.41 21.76 -14.90
N LYS A 103 29.46 22.38 -13.73
CA LYS A 103 30.72 22.55 -12.97
C LYS A 103 31.21 21.25 -12.34
N LEU A 104 30.30 20.34 -11.97
CA LEU A 104 30.65 19.04 -11.37
C LEU A 104 30.69 17.89 -12.40
N GLY A 105 30.36 18.17 -13.66
CA GLY A 105 30.31 17.16 -14.72
C GLY A 105 29.28 16.07 -14.46
N LEU A 106 28.12 16.42 -13.88
CA LEU A 106 27.01 15.49 -13.65
C LEU A 106 26.34 15.22 -15.01
N PHE A 107 26.67 14.08 -15.61
CA PHE A 107 26.33 13.80 -17.01
C PHE A 107 25.09 12.92 -17.18
N ALA A 108 24.67 12.25 -16.12
CA ALA A 108 23.49 11.39 -16.14
C ALA A 108 22.57 11.70 -14.96
N THR A 109 21.26 11.65 -15.21
CA THR A 109 20.22 11.68 -14.19
C THR A 109 19.60 10.30 -14.07
N ILE A 110 19.55 9.77 -12.86
CA ILE A 110 19.00 8.47 -12.51
C ILE A 110 17.66 8.70 -11.81
N ARG A 111 16.59 8.16 -12.39
CA ARG A 111 15.23 8.22 -11.82
C ARG A 111 14.65 6.80 -11.74
N PRO A 112 14.92 6.09 -10.63
CA PRO A 112 14.32 4.79 -10.35
C PRO A 112 12.82 4.91 -10.15
N VAL A 113 12.08 3.99 -10.74
CA VAL A 113 10.62 3.94 -10.77
C VAL A 113 10.21 2.59 -10.22
N ARG A 114 9.31 2.59 -9.24
CA ARG A 114 8.87 1.36 -8.57
C ARG A 114 7.38 1.37 -8.33
N TYR A 115 6.83 0.18 -8.24
CA TYR A 115 5.46 -0.04 -7.85
C TYR A 115 5.27 0.11 -6.33
N ILE A 116 4.37 0.99 -5.93
CA ILE A 116 4.00 1.19 -4.52
C ILE A 116 2.60 0.67 -4.26
N LEU A 117 1.62 1.12 -5.05
CA LEU A 117 0.20 0.83 -4.90
C LEU A 117 -0.51 1.00 -6.26
N GLY A 118 -1.59 0.26 -6.50
CA GLY A 118 -2.53 0.50 -7.60
C GLY A 118 -2.84 -0.77 -8.42
N PRO A 119 -3.98 -0.86 -9.12
CA PRO A 119 -4.48 -2.10 -9.72
C PRO A 119 -3.74 -2.49 -11.02
N ARG A 120 -2.44 -2.73 -10.92
CA ARG A 120 -1.53 -3.05 -12.02
C ARG A 120 -0.51 -4.07 -11.54
N LYS A 121 0.09 -4.80 -12.48
CA LYS A 121 1.24 -5.64 -12.17
C LYS A 121 2.34 -4.81 -11.51
N PRO A 122 3.00 -5.34 -10.47
CA PRO A 122 4.20 -4.72 -9.94
C PRO A 122 5.26 -4.52 -11.03
N PHE A 123 5.94 -3.39 -10.95
CA PHE A 123 6.97 -2.99 -11.89
C PHE A 123 8.12 -2.33 -11.13
N LYS A 124 9.33 -2.47 -11.67
CA LYS A 124 10.53 -1.79 -11.18
C LYS A 124 11.46 -1.57 -12.35
N PHE A 125 11.73 -0.31 -12.65
CA PHE A 125 12.65 0.06 -13.73
C PHE A 125 13.35 1.38 -13.38
N CYS A 126 14.27 1.83 -14.22
CA CYS A 126 14.95 3.11 -14.04
C CYS A 126 15.02 3.85 -15.35
N VAL A 127 14.78 5.16 -15.33
CA VAL A 127 15.09 6.04 -16.46
C VAL A 127 16.44 6.70 -16.20
N ILE A 128 17.36 6.57 -17.15
CA ILE A 128 18.69 7.17 -17.14
C ILE A 128 18.77 8.17 -18.29
N THR A 129 18.90 9.44 -17.93
CA THR A 129 18.79 10.57 -18.86
C THR A 129 20.13 11.26 -19.00
N GLU A 130 20.56 11.53 -20.23
CA GLU A 130 21.71 12.40 -20.53
C GLU A 130 21.46 13.83 -20.00
N LYS A 131 22.44 14.50 -19.41
CA LYS A 131 22.26 15.85 -18.83
C LYS A 131 23.25 16.94 -19.28
N SER A 132 24.16 16.63 -20.19
CA SER A 132 25.21 17.55 -20.61
C SER A 132 25.09 18.08 -22.03
N GLU A 133 24.29 17.43 -22.88
CA GLU A 133 24.10 17.76 -24.29
C GLU A 133 22.65 17.46 -24.72
N GLY A 134 22.43 17.13 -26.00
CA GLY A 134 21.10 16.94 -26.59
C GLY A 134 20.46 18.27 -27.00
N LEU A 135 19.15 18.39 -26.81
CA LEU A 135 18.40 19.63 -27.04
C LEU A 135 18.61 20.68 -25.93
N ASP A 136 19.15 20.25 -24.79
CA ASP A 136 19.42 21.10 -23.63
C ASP A 136 20.86 21.68 -23.65
N ALA A 137 21.55 21.56 -24.79
CA ALA A 137 22.89 22.13 -24.97
C ALA A 137 22.92 23.69 -24.98
N GLY A 138 21.78 24.34 -24.75
CA GLY A 138 21.65 25.81 -24.78
C GLY A 138 21.73 26.42 -26.18
N LEU A 139 21.56 25.59 -27.22
CA LEU A 139 21.63 26.00 -28.63
C LEU A 139 20.22 26.27 -29.18
N ASP A 140 19.53 27.25 -28.59
CA ASP A 140 18.17 27.67 -28.95
C ASP A 140 18.15 29.12 -29.44
N PHE A 141 17.72 29.33 -30.68
CA PHE A 141 17.92 30.58 -31.40
C PHE A 141 16.61 31.12 -32.00
N ARG A 142 16.42 32.43 -31.89
CA ARG A 142 15.36 33.17 -32.59
C ARG A 142 15.94 33.89 -33.81
N GLY A 143 15.22 33.83 -34.93
CA GLY A 143 15.64 34.37 -36.21
C GLY A 143 16.71 33.51 -36.88
N ILE A 144 16.95 33.78 -38.16
CA ILE A 144 18.03 33.15 -38.92
C ILE A 144 18.94 34.25 -39.46
N THR A 145 20.18 34.25 -38.97
CA THR A 145 21.19 35.21 -39.43
C THR A 145 21.60 34.92 -40.88
N PRO A 146 22.19 35.89 -41.60
CA PRO A 146 22.70 35.69 -42.95
C PRO A 146 23.66 34.48 -43.05
N GLU A 147 24.51 34.29 -42.05
CA GLU A 147 25.48 33.19 -41.97
C GLU A 147 24.78 31.82 -41.86
N THR A 148 23.78 31.70 -40.99
CA THR A 148 22.99 30.47 -40.83
C THR A 148 22.14 30.19 -42.08
N SER A 149 21.58 31.24 -42.68
CA SER A 149 20.77 31.13 -43.90
C SER A 149 21.56 30.54 -45.08
N ALA A 150 22.89 30.61 -45.06
CA ALA A 150 23.75 30.08 -46.11
C ALA A 150 23.59 28.57 -46.27
N TRP A 151 23.38 27.84 -45.17
CA TRP A 151 23.32 26.37 -45.16
C TRP A 151 22.00 25.81 -44.60
N LEU A 152 21.27 26.55 -43.75
CA LEU A 152 19.95 26.13 -43.26
C LEU A 152 18.87 26.47 -44.30
N LYS A 153 18.54 25.51 -45.17
CA LYS A 153 17.53 25.66 -46.22
C LYS A 153 16.25 24.89 -45.87
N HIS A 154 15.11 25.59 -45.81
CA HIS A 154 13.81 24.95 -45.58
C HIS A 154 12.68 25.72 -46.30
N PRO A 155 11.68 25.04 -46.91
CA PRO A 155 10.61 25.71 -47.66
C PRO A 155 9.84 26.78 -46.86
N ASN A 156 9.62 26.56 -45.56
CA ASN A 156 8.95 27.55 -44.72
C ASN A 156 9.77 28.85 -44.55
N LEU A 157 11.10 28.76 -44.55
CA LEU A 157 11.95 29.96 -44.45
C LEU A 157 11.85 30.81 -45.71
N THR A 158 11.80 30.15 -46.88
CA THR A 158 11.59 30.84 -48.16
C THR A 158 10.19 31.48 -48.24
N LYS A 159 9.18 30.85 -47.64
CA LYS A 159 7.78 31.30 -47.71
C LYS A 159 7.44 32.42 -46.73
N TYR A 160 7.97 32.37 -45.50
CA TYR A 160 7.55 33.25 -44.40
C TYR A 160 8.67 34.21 -43.92
N GLY A 161 9.91 34.00 -44.35
CA GLY A 161 11.04 34.86 -44.00
C GLY A 161 11.86 34.37 -42.81
N VAL A 162 13.08 34.91 -42.68
CA VAL A 162 14.09 34.48 -41.70
C VAL A 162 13.84 34.98 -40.27
N GLU A 163 13.13 36.10 -40.13
CA GLU A 163 12.82 36.72 -38.83
C GLU A 163 11.60 36.07 -38.14
N GLU A 164 10.77 35.34 -38.88
CA GLU A 164 9.60 34.61 -38.37
C GLU A 164 9.92 33.15 -37.99
N ALA A 165 11.21 32.81 -37.88
CA ALA A 165 11.68 31.48 -37.56
C ALA A 165 12.40 31.44 -36.21
N ALA A 166 12.33 30.29 -35.54
CA ALA A 166 13.19 29.91 -34.44
C ALA A 166 13.67 28.48 -34.68
N TRP A 167 14.84 28.13 -34.14
CA TRP A 167 15.46 26.84 -34.38
C TRP A 167 16.38 26.45 -33.22
N THR A 168 16.47 25.15 -32.99
CA THR A 168 17.26 24.55 -31.91
C THR A 168 18.18 23.48 -32.51
N VAL A 169 19.40 23.36 -31.99
CA VAL A 169 20.34 22.31 -32.41
C VAL A 169 20.32 21.16 -31.42
N HIS A 170 20.06 19.95 -31.92
CA HIS A 170 20.27 18.72 -31.19
C HIS A 170 21.75 18.30 -31.31
N LEU A 171 22.55 18.58 -30.28
CA LEU A 171 23.98 18.28 -30.26
C LEU A 171 24.24 17.00 -29.48
N GLN A 172 24.94 16.04 -30.08
CA GLN A 172 25.38 14.82 -29.41
C GLN A 172 26.85 14.56 -29.71
N THR A 173 27.60 14.11 -28.70
CA THR A 173 29.01 13.78 -28.83
C THR A 173 29.23 12.31 -28.53
N ARG A 174 30.25 11.73 -29.18
CA ARG A 174 30.67 10.36 -28.90
C ARG A 174 31.01 10.18 -27.42
N PHE A 175 31.72 11.15 -26.84
CA PHE A 175 32.14 11.11 -25.45
C PHE A 175 30.94 11.10 -24.49
N GLY A 176 29.93 11.95 -24.74
CA GLY A 176 28.70 12.01 -23.94
C GLY A 176 27.90 10.71 -23.99
N LEU A 177 27.71 10.17 -25.19
CA LEU A 177 26.94 8.94 -25.40
C LEU A 177 27.65 7.67 -24.89
N GLU A 178 28.96 7.55 -25.10
CA GLU A 178 29.72 6.37 -24.64
C GLU A 178 29.67 6.22 -23.12
N ARG A 179 29.87 7.31 -22.36
CA ARG A 179 29.78 7.27 -20.88
C ARG A 179 28.36 7.06 -20.38
N LEU A 180 27.35 7.60 -21.06
CA LEU A 180 25.94 7.44 -20.68
C LEU A 180 25.51 5.98 -20.82
N PHE A 181 25.78 5.38 -21.99
CA PHE A 181 25.40 3.99 -22.24
C PHE A 181 26.18 3.04 -21.34
N ASP A 182 27.50 3.26 -21.17
CA ASP A 182 28.30 2.43 -20.26
C ASP A 182 27.79 2.51 -18.82
N TYR A 183 27.42 3.70 -18.35
CA TYR A 183 26.78 3.87 -17.05
C TYR A 183 25.45 3.12 -16.97
N ALA A 184 24.60 3.20 -18.00
CA ALA A 184 23.30 2.53 -18.01
C ALA A 184 23.41 1.01 -17.93
N PHE A 185 24.35 0.41 -18.68
CA PHE A 185 24.63 -1.02 -18.60
C PHE A 185 25.29 -1.42 -17.27
N SER A 186 26.23 -0.63 -16.77
CA SER A 186 26.84 -0.84 -15.45
C SER A 186 25.81 -0.80 -14.32
N TYR A 187 24.90 0.18 -14.37
CA TYR A 187 23.79 0.29 -13.42
C TYR A 187 22.88 -0.93 -13.48
N ALA A 188 22.51 -1.36 -14.69
CA ALA A 188 21.69 -2.56 -14.88
C ALA A 188 22.39 -3.81 -14.31
N HIS A 189 23.67 -4.00 -14.59
CA HIS A 189 24.47 -5.12 -14.06
C HIS A 189 24.51 -5.12 -12.52
N ALA A 190 24.86 -3.97 -11.92
CA ALA A 190 24.97 -3.82 -10.46
C ALA A 190 23.65 -4.11 -9.72
N HIS A 191 22.52 -3.82 -10.37
CA HIS A 191 21.18 -4.05 -9.81
C HIS A 191 20.55 -5.39 -10.22
N GLY A 192 21.27 -6.24 -10.95
CA GLY A 192 20.75 -7.51 -11.46
C GLY A 192 19.63 -7.36 -12.51
N ILE A 193 19.50 -6.17 -13.10
CA ILE A 193 18.52 -5.87 -14.15
C ILE A 193 19.00 -6.48 -15.47
N LYS A 194 18.11 -7.17 -16.17
CA LYS A 194 18.45 -7.97 -17.36
C LYS A 194 18.15 -7.30 -18.70
N ARG A 195 17.72 -6.04 -18.70
CA ARG A 195 17.34 -5.31 -19.92
C ARG A 195 17.70 -3.84 -19.87
N VAL A 196 18.26 -3.31 -20.96
CA VAL A 196 18.52 -1.89 -21.20
C VAL A 196 17.89 -1.51 -22.54
N THR A 197 16.93 -0.59 -22.51
CA THR A 197 16.22 -0.08 -23.68
C THR A 197 16.69 1.33 -24.01
N PHE A 198 17.27 1.53 -25.20
CA PHE A 198 17.55 2.87 -25.74
C PHE A 198 16.30 3.45 -26.41
N ALA A 199 15.82 4.59 -25.90
CA ALA A 199 14.65 5.28 -26.42
C ALA A 199 15.07 6.48 -27.28
N ASP A 200 14.72 6.45 -28.57
CA ASP A 200 15.10 7.49 -29.55
C ASP A 200 14.01 7.67 -30.63
N LYS A 201 14.16 8.63 -31.55
CA LYS A 201 13.26 8.87 -32.68
C LYS A 201 13.95 8.67 -34.02
N LEU A 202 14.55 7.49 -34.23
CA LEU A 202 15.36 7.13 -35.42
C LEU A 202 14.71 7.45 -36.79
N ASN A 203 13.38 7.46 -36.89
CA ASN A 203 12.66 7.78 -38.13
C ASN A 203 12.66 9.29 -38.45
N VAL A 204 12.82 10.14 -37.44
CA VAL A 204 12.93 11.60 -37.53
C VAL A 204 14.41 12.01 -37.45
N MET A 205 15.10 11.58 -36.40
CA MET A 205 16.51 11.83 -36.13
C MET A 205 17.39 10.81 -36.89
N ARG A 206 17.40 10.89 -38.22
CA ARG A 206 18.04 9.86 -39.07
C ARG A 206 19.55 9.78 -38.85
N GLU A 207 20.24 10.91 -38.91
CA GLU A 207 21.71 10.95 -38.78
C GLU A 207 22.17 10.88 -37.32
N SER A 208 21.63 11.75 -36.46
CA SER A 208 21.99 11.78 -35.04
C SER A 208 21.56 10.51 -34.31
N GLY A 209 20.38 9.97 -34.64
CA GLY A 209 19.91 8.72 -34.08
C GLY A 209 20.70 7.51 -34.57
N GLN A 210 21.05 7.43 -35.86
CA GLN A 210 21.94 6.36 -36.35
C GLN A 210 23.34 6.46 -35.71
N PHE A 211 23.84 7.68 -35.48
CA PHE A 211 25.09 7.90 -34.76
C PHE A 211 25.03 7.35 -33.33
N ALA A 212 23.96 7.66 -32.58
CA ALA A 212 23.77 7.16 -31.22
C ALA A 212 23.56 5.63 -31.18
N GLN A 213 22.74 5.09 -32.09
CA GLN A 213 22.50 3.65 -32.23
C GLN A 213 23.81 2.85 -32.36
N LYS A 214 24.72 3.27 -33.25
CA LYS A 214 26.01 2.59 -33.45
C LYS A 214 26.86 2.56 -32.18
N ILE A 215 26.77 3.60 -31.35
CA ILE A 215 27.50 3.67 -30.08
C ILE A 215 26.84 2.76 -29.06
N PHE A 216 25.52 2.80 -28.93
CA PHE A 216 24.76 1.93 -28.03
C PHE A 216 25.02 0.44 -28.31
N GLU A 217 24.90 0.03 -29.58
CA GLU A 217 25.14 -1.36 -30.01
C GLU A 217 26.58 -1.82 -29.73
N LYS A 218 27.55 -0.91 -29.87
CA LYS A 218 28.95 -1.19 -29.55
C LYS A 218 29.16 -1.40 -28.05
N ILE A 219 28.56 -0.56 -27.20
CA ILE A 219 28.67 -0.70 -25.74
C ILE A 219 27.94 -1.95 -25.26
N ALA A 220 26.78 -2.28 -25.83
CA ALA A 220 26.01 -3.47 -25.49
C ALA A 220 26.81 -4.78 -25.64
N GLN A 221 27.77 -4.84 -26.58
CA GLN A 221 28.64 -6.01 -26.77
C GLN A 221 29.52 -6.32 -25.54
N ASN A 222 29.76 -5.34 -24.66
CA ASN A 222 30.52 -5.53 -23.43
C ASN A 222 29.68 -6.18 -22.31
N TYR A 223 28.35 -6.30 -22.49
CA TYR A 223 27.39 -6.78 -21.48
C TYR A 223 26.46 -7.86 -22.07
N PRO A 224 26.98 -9.02 -22.52
CA PRO A 224 26.21 -10.03 -23.24
C PRO A 224 25.09 -10.68 -22.42
N GLU A 225 25.11 -10.55 -21.10
CA GLU A 225 24.09 -11.04 -20.17
C GLU A 225 22.87 -10.10 -20.02
N ILE A 226 22.92 -8.91 -20.63
CA ILE A 226 21.88 -7.89 -20.60
C ILE A 226 21.23 -7.78 -21.98
N GLU A 227 19.90 -7.94 -22.04
CA GLU A 227 19.13 -7.70 -23.25
C GLU A 227 19.18 -6.22 -23.62
N ALA A 228 19.72 -5.90 -24.81
CA ALA A 228 19.83 -4.55 -25.32
C ALA A 228 18.87 -4.35 -26.50
N ASP A 229 17.93 -3.41 -26.37
CA ASP A 229 16.95 -3.12 -27.40
C ASP A 229 16.79 -1.61 -27.66
N ILE A 230 16.33 -1.28 -28.87
CA ILE A 230 16.14 0.11 -29.31
C ILE A 230 14.70 0.30 -29.73
N HIS A 231 14.03 1.29 -29.16
CA HIS A 231 12.61 1.56 -29.40
C HIS A 231 12.34 3.04 -29.64
N HIS A 232 11.27 3.31 -30.41
CA HIS A 232 10.85 4.68 -30.61
C HIS A 232 10.33 5.29 -29.31
N VAL A 233 10.77 6.51 -28.98
CA VAL A 233 10.44 7.21 -27.72
C VAL A 233 8.93 7.30 -27.46
N ASP A 234 8.10 7.51 -28.48
CA ASP A 234 6.64 7.53 -28.37
C ASP A 234 6.05 6.16 -27.99
N ARG A 235 6.60 5.09 -28.54
CA ARG A 235 6.23 3.72 -28.15
C ARG A 235 6.66 3.41 -26.72
N VAL A 236 7.86 3.84 -26.32
CA VAL A 236 8.34 3.69 -24.94
C VAL A 236 7.40 4.43 -23.99
N ALA A 237 7.03 5.68 -24.28
CA ALA A 237 6.06 6.44 -23.49
C ALA A 237 4.69 5.74 -23.37
N LEU A 238 4.14 5.24 -24.48
CA LEU A 238 2.90 4.46 -24.46
C LEU A 238 3.03 3.21 -23.58
N TRP A 239 4.15 2.53 -23.66
CA TRP A 239 4.38 1.31 -22.91
C TRP A 239 4.66 1.52 -21.44
N ILE A 240 5.28 2.64 -21.04
CA ILE A 240 5.40 3.02 -19.63
C ILE A 240 4.01 3.07 -18.97
N THR A 241 3.01 3.59 -19.68
CA THR A 241 1.64 3.74 -19.15
C THR A 241 0.79 2.47 -19.19
N THR A 242 1.11 1.53 -20.09
CA THR A 242 0.27 0.34 -20.36
C THR A 242 0.87 -0.97 -19.88
N LYS A 243 2.19 -1.09 -19.89
CA LYS A 243 2.94 -2.30 -19.48
C LYS A 243 4.33 -1.94 -18.91
N PRO A 244 4.40 -1.14 -17.83
CA PRO A 244 5.68 -0.72 -17.23
C PRO A 244 6.54 -1.88 -16.73
N GLU A 245 5.94 -3.03 -16.41
CA GLU A 245 6.63 -4.21 -15.87
C GLU A 245 7.58 -4.89 -16.85
N GLN A 246 7.57 -4.53 -18.14
CA GLN A 246 8.47 -5.10 -19.14
C GLN A 246 9.87 -4.42 -19.17
N PHE A 247 10.02 -3.26 -18.53
CA PHE A 247 11.24 -2.45 -18.62
C PHE A 247 12.21 -2.77 -17.49
N GLY A 248 13.51 -2.61 -17.78
CA GLY A 248 14.60 -2.68 -16.81
C GLY A 248 15.24 -1.31 -16.63
N VAL A 249 16.20 -0.97 -17.48
CA VAL A 249 16.71 0.40 -17.62
C VAL A 249 16.23 0.97 -18.94
N ILE A 250 15.73 2.21 -18.93
CA ILE A 250 15.46 3.00 -20.13
C ILE A 250 16.54 4.08 -20.16
N VAL A 251 17.30 4.15 -21.26
CA VAL A 251 18.31 5.19 -21.47
C VAL A 251 17.89 6.08 -22.63
N ALA A 252 18.05 7.39 -22.48
CA ALA A 252 17.65 8.38 -23.49
C ALA A 252 18.51 9.64 -23.44
N GLU A 253 18.50 10.41 -24.54
CA GLU A 253 19.02 11.79 -24.54
C GLU A 253 18.20 12.70 -23.60
N ASN A 254 18.70 13.91 -23.36
CA ASN A 254 18.18 14.82 -22.35
C ASN A 254 16.66 15.02 -22.43
N MET A 255 16.14 15.54 -23.54
CA MET A 255 14.71 15.91 -23.63
C MET A 255 13.80 14.67 -23.57
N PHE A 256 14.15 13.60 -24.29
CA PHE A 256 13.40 12.35 -24.25
C PHE A 256 13.40 11.72 -22.86
N GLY A 257 14.55 11.67 -22.19
CA GLY A 257 14.67 11.11 -20.86
C GLY A 257 13.90 11.92 -19.82
N ASP A 258 13.91 13.25 -19.92
CA ASP A 258 13.13 14.14 -19.05
C ASP A 258 11.62 13.81 -19.14
N ILE A 259 11.06 13.82 -20.37
CA ILE A 259 9.65 13.48 -20.63
C ILE A 259 9.30 12.06 -20.19
N LEU A 260 10.13 11.07 -20.53
CA LEU A 260 9.87 9.67 -20.19
C LEU A 260 9.90 9.44 -18.69
N SER A 261 10.80 10.10 -17.97
CA SER A 261 10.92 9.95 -16.53
C SER A 261 9.76 10.60 -15.77
N ASP A 262 9.17 11.69 -16.27
CA ASP A 262 7.94 12.28 -15.74
C ASP A 262 6.72 11.39 -16.02
N CYS A 263 6.64 10.80 -17.22
CA CYS A 263 5.63 9.77 -17.53
C CYS A 263 5.76 8.56 -16.59
N ALA A 264 7.00 8.17 -16.27
CA ALA A 264 7.30 7.08 -15.35
C ALA A 264 6.92 7.43 -13.89
N ALA A 265 7.16 8.67 -13.46
CA ALA A 265 6.67 9.18 -12.18
C ALA A 265 5.14 9.14 -12.12
N GLY A 266 4.46 9.50 -13.21
CA GLY A 266 2.99 9.43 -13.32
C GLY A 266 2.44 8.03 -13.05
N VAL A 267 3.09 6.96 -13.55
CA VAL A 267 2.67 5.58 -13.23
C VAL A 267 3.06 5.12 -11.83
N MET A 268 4.13 5.66 -11.25
CA MET A 268 4.48 5.46 -9.83
C MET A 268 3.50 6.16 -8.88
N GLY A 269 2.76 7.15 -9.39
CA GLY A 269 1.67 7.83 -8.71
C GLY A 269 1.85 9.35 -8.62
N GLY A 270 2.90 9.95 -9.18
CA GLY A 270 3.16 11.38 -9.17
C GLY A 270 4.65 11.73 -9.01
N LEU A 271 4.99 12.99 -9.27
CA LEU A 271 6.37 13.50 -9.12
C LEU A 271 6.80 13.58 -7.65
N GLU A 272 5.84 13.68 -6.74
CA GLU A 272 5.96 13.66 -5.28
C GLU A 272 6.50 12.34 -4.75
N LEU A 273 6.56 11.30 -5.59
CA LEU A 273 7.15 10.00 -5.27
C LEU A 273 8.45 9.74 -6.03
N ALA A 274 8.83 10.58 -6.99
CA ALA A 274 9.92 10.31 -7.91
C ALA A 274 11.27 10.76 -7.32
N PRO A 275 12.17 9.81 -6.96
CA PRO A 275 13.51 10.16 -6.53
C PRO A 275 14.39 10.53 -7.73
N GLN A 276 15.44 11.32 -7.48
CA GLN A 276 16.40 11.66 -8.51
C GLN A 276 17.83 11.76 -7.97
N ALA A 277 18.78 11.21 -8.74
CA ALA A 277 20.21 11.40 -8.53
C ALA A 277 20.88 11.90 -9.82
N ASN A 278 21.60 13.02 -9.74
CA ASN A 278 22.46 13.50 -10.82
C ASN A 278 23.88 13.04 -10.53
N VAL A 279 24.45 12.22 -11.41
CA VAL A 279 25.72 11.54 -11.17
C VAL A 279 26.82 12.07 -12.10
N GLY A 280 27.99 12.32 -11.52
CA GLY A 280 29.21 12.65 -12.22
C GLY A 280 30.32 11.64 -11.91
N SER A 281 31.52 11.91 -12.43
CA SER A 281 32.69 11.03 -12.20
C SER A 281 33.31 11.16 -10.82
N GLN A 282 33.07 12.27 -10.12
CA GLN A 282 33.70 12.57 -8.82
C GLN A 282 32.70 12.73 -7.67
N ILE A 283 31.51 13.25 -7.95
CA ILE A 283 30.47 13.55 -6.95
C ILE A 283 29.08 13.31 -7.55
N ALA A 284 28.10 13.08 -6.68
CA ALA A 284 26.69 12.98 -7.05
C ALA A 284 25.83 13.96 -6.24
N CYS A 285 24.76 14.46 -6.88
CA CYS A 285 23.78 15.35 -6.27
C CYS A 285 22.40 14.68 -6.27
N PHE A 286 21.83 14.52 -5.09
CA PHE A 286 20.57 13.83 -4.85
C PHE A 286 19.49 14.87 -4.56
N LYS A 287 18.41 14.89 -5.35
CA LYS A 287 17.29 15.81 -5.17
C LYS A 287 15.96 15.11 -5.50
N PRO A 288 14.81 15.52 -4.94
CA PRO A 288 13.52 15.07 -5.43
C PRO A 288 13.29 15.57 -6.87
N ALA A 289 12.51 14.84 -7.68
CA ALA A 289 12.27 15.22 -9.07
C ALA A 289 11.47 16.54 -9.20
N HIS A 290 10.51 16.79 -8.31
CA HIS A 290 9.62 17.94 -8.35
C HIS A 290 10.30 19.28 -7.99
N GLY A 291 9.61 20.40 -8.30
CA GLY A 291 10.04 21.76 -8.02
C GLY A 291 9.73 22.26 -6.60
N SER A 292 9.91 23.56 -6.37
CA SER A 292 9.88 24.18 -5.03
C SER A 292 8.50 24.43 -4.41
N ALA A 293 7.41 24.29 -5.18
CA ALA A 293 6.03 24.42 -4.70
C ALA A 293 5.81 25.62 -3.72
N PRO A 294 6.09 26.86 -4.15
CA PRO A 294 6.11 28.04 -3.26
C PRO A 294 4.76 28.36 -2.60
N ASN A 295 3.66 27.87 -3.17
CA ASN A 295 2.30 28.05 -2.65
C ASN A 295 2.02 27.28 -1.34
N ILE A 296 2.80 26.23 -1.04
CA ILE A 296 2.64 25.40 0.17
C ILE A 296 3.87 25.43 1.10
N ALA A 297 4.92 26.17 0.72
CA ALA A 297 6.13 26.31 1.49
C ALA A 297 5.87 26.78 2.93
N GLY A 298 6.47 26.09 3.90
CA GLY A 298 6.34 26.40 5.33
C GLY A 298 4.98 26.04 5.94
N GLN A 299 4.09 25.39 5.19
CA GLN A 299 2.81 24.90 5.70
C GLN A 299 2.88 23.44 6.18
N ASN A 300 4.04 22.77 6.01
CA ASN A 300 4.25 21.36 6.38
C ASN A 300 3.24 20.43 5.67
N LYS A 301 2.88 20.76 4.43
CA LYS A 301 1.91 20.03 3.59
C LYS A 301 2.55 19.27 2.43
N ALA A 302 3.85 19.48 2.17
CA ALA A 302 4.54 18.82 1.08
C ALA A 302 4.66 17.32 1.34
N ASN A 303 4.65 16.52 0.29
CA ASN A 303 4.88 15.09 0.42
C ASN A 303 6.39 14.79 0.48
N PRO A 304 6.91 14.22 1.59
CA PRO A 304 8.33 13.95 1.73
C PRO A 304 8.81 12.75 0.92
N SER A 305 7.93 11.93 0.35
CA SER A 305 8.28 10.61 -0.22
C SER A 305 9.38 10.65 -1.28
N ALA A 306 9.30 11.56 -2.27
CA ALA A 306 10.36 11.71 -3.29
C ALA A 306 11.72 12.01 -2.65
N MET A 307 11.74 12.85 -1.61
CA MET A 307 12.95 13.15 -0.87
C MET A 307 13.43 11.94 -0.05
N LEU A 308 12.53 11.20 0.62
CA LEU A 308 12.92 10.00 1.37
C LEU A 308 13.48 8.90 0.46
N TYR A 309 12.89 8.69 -0.72
CA TYR A 309 13.45 7.79 -1.72
C TYR A 309 14.77 8.30 -2.29
N THR A 310 14.93 9.61 -2.47
CA THR A 310 16.19 10.25 -2.87
C THR A 310 17.28 10.02 -1.82
N THR A 311 16.92 10.11 -0.54
CA THR A 311 17.81 9.77 0.58
C THR A 311 18.22 8.30 0.56
N ALA A 312 17.32 7.38 0.17
CA ALA A 312 17.70 5.99 -0.04
C ALA A 312 18.73 5.83 -1.17
N LEU A 313 18.60 6.58 -2.30
CA LEU A 313 19.62 6.58 -3.35
C LEU A 313 20.97 7.15 -2.88
N LEU A 314 20.94 8.18 -2.03
CA LEU A 314 22.14 8.72 -1.39
C LEU A 314 22.83 7.66 -0.53
N LEU A 315 22.08 6.96 0.33
CA LEU A 315 22.60 5.88 1.17
C LEU A 315 23.23 4.76 0.32
N GLU A 316 22.54 4.35 -0.75
CA GLU A 316 23.02 3.36 -1.71
C GLU A 316 24.37 3.77 -2.31
N HIS A 317 24.47 5.01 -2.79
CA HIS A 317 25.70 5.58 -3.36
C HIS A 317 26.86 5.64 -2.36
N LEU A 318 26.56 5.90 -1.08
CA LEU A 318 27.56 5.94 -0.01
C LEU A 318 27.99 4.54 0.47
N GLY A 319 27.30 3.47 0.04
CA GLY A 319 27.58 2.08 0.36
C GLY A 319 26.69 1.45 1.45
N PHE A 320 25.65 2.16 1.90
CA PHE A 320 24.70 1.73 2.94
C PHE A 320 23.47 1.05 2.30
N GLN A 321 23.70 -0.11 1.68
CA GLN A 321 22.72 -0.82 0.85
C GLN A 321 21.51 -1.33 1.66
N GLU A 322 21.76 -1.89 2.84
CA GLU A 322 20.69 -2.43 3.69
C GLU A 322 19.80 -1.31 4.24
N GLU A 323 20.40 -0.20 4.67
CA GLU A 323 19.68 0.96 5.19
C GLU A 323 18.88 1.67 4.09
N ALA A 324 19.43 1.78 2.88
CA ALA A 324 18.70 2.27 1.71
C ALA A 324 17.46 1.43 1.41
N LYS A 325 17.59 0.10 1.49
CA LYS A 325 16.47 -0.84 1.30
C LYS A 325 15.44 -0.72 2.41
N GLN A 326 15.86 -0.67 3.68
CA GLN A 326 14.96 -0.51 4.82
C GLN A 326 14.17 0.80 4.74
N LEU A 327 14.83 1.92 4.43
CA LEU A 327 14.16 3.21 4.27
C LEU A 327 13.13 3.17 3.14
N SER A 328 13.52 2.65 1.98
CA SER A 328 12.61 2.46 0.84
C SER A 328 11.38 1.65 1.21
N GLN A 329 11.56 0.51 1.88
CA GLN A 329 10.47 -0.36 2.30
C GLN A 329 9.56 0.31 3.34
N SER A 330 10.11 1.05 4.31
CA SER A 330 9.30 1.77 5.29
C SER A 330 8.44 2.86 4.64
N VAL A 331 8.95 3.56 3.63
CA VAL A 331 8.14 4.54 2.87
C VAL A 331 7.02 3.82 2.11
N ASP A 332 7.31 2.69 1.45
CA ASP A 332 6.29 1.87 0.77
C ASP A 332 5.18 1.45 1.76
N GLN A 333 5.55 1.00 2.95
CA GLN A 333 4.60 0.56 3.99
C GLN A 333 3.71 1.69 4.51
N VAL A 334 4.29 2.87 4.79
CA VAL A 334 3.51 4.03 5.23
C VAL A 334 2.51 4.45 4.15
N ILE A 335 2.93 4.51 2.89
CA ILE A 335 2.04 4.84 1.76
C ILE A 335 0.94 3.78 1.61
N ARG A 336 1.28 2.48 1.62
CA ARG A 336 0.31 1.38 1.49
C ARG A 336 -0.68 1.31 2.65
N SER A 337 -0.28 1.75 3.84
CA SER A 337 -1.17 1.81 5.01
C SER A 337 -2.28 2.85 4.82
N GLY A 338 -2.03 3.91 4.06
CA GLY A 338 -2.96 5.03 3.84
C GLY A 338 -3.28 5.89 5.07
N LYS A 339 -2.75 5.56 6.26
CA LYS A 339 -3.12 6.23 7.52
C LYS A 339 -2.42 7.57 7.73
N THR A 340 -1.14 7.66 7.37
CA THR A 340 -0.31 8.85 7.62
C THR A 340 0.29 9.34 6.32
N VAL A 341 -0.59 9.72 5.39
CA VAL A 341 -0.21 10.21 4.05
C VAL A 341 -0.66 11.66 3.84
N PRO A 342 0.07 12.46 3.03
CA PRO A 342 -0.27 13.85 2.78
C PRO A 342 -1.44 14.04 1.80
N HIS A 343 -1.82 15.30 1.57
CA HIS A 343 -3.01 15.67 0.80
C HIS A 343 -3.00 15.19 -0.66
N ASP A 344 -1.84 15.14 -1.33
CA ASP A 344 -1.73 14.60 -2.70
C ASP A 344 -2.11 13.11 -2.77
N ARG A 345 -2.12 12.41 -1.63
CA ARG A 345 -2.55 11.01 -1.46
C ARG A 345 -3.94 10.87 -0.85
N GLY A 346 -4.66 11.97 -0.67
CA GLY A 346 -6.01 11.97 -0.07
C GLY A 346 -6.03 11.88 1.46
N GLY A 347 -4.89 12.10 2.13
CA GLY A 347 -4.82 12.18 3.59
C GLY A 347 -4.62 13.60 4.10
N GLU A 348 -4.47 13.73 5.42
CA GLU A 348 -4.29 15.03 6.10
C GLU A 348 -2.95 15.13 6.84
N ALA A 349 -2.06 14.15 6.67
CA ALA A 349 -0.79 14.13 7.39
C ALA A 349 0.15 15.22 6.87
N SER A 350 0.83 15.86 7.81
CA SER A 350 1.93 16.78 7.51
C SER A 350 3.18 16.03 7.04
N SER A 351 4.11 16.75 6.40
CA SER A 351 5.41 16.20 5.97
C SER A 351 6.15 15.55 7.14
N ARG A 352 6.15 16.24 8.28
CA ARG A 352 6.72 15.74 9.53
C ARG A 352 6.03 14.48 10.06
N GLN A 353 4.71 14.45 10.13
CA GLN A 353 3.98 13.27 10.63
C GLN A 353 4.26 12.03 9.78
N MET A 354 4.33 12.20 8.45
CA MET A 354 4.71 11.09 7.57
C MET A 354 6.16 10.63 7.81
N ALA A 355 7.11 11.56 7.98
CA ALA A 355 8.49 11.21 8.30
C ALA A 355 8.63 10.49 9.64
N GLU A 356 7.91 10.94 10.67
CA GLU A 356 7.84 10.27 11.98
C GLU A 356 7.25 8.86 11.87
N ALA A 357 6.20 8.67 11.06
CA ALA A 357 5.65 7.35 10.78
C ALA A 357 6.68 6.43 10.11
N VAL A 358 7.43 6.93 9.11
CA VAL A 358 8.51 6.18 8.46
C VAL A 358 9.62 5.82 9.47
N GLY A 359 10.05 6.78 10.30
CA GLY A 359 11.04 6.55 11.36
C GLY A 359 10.59 5.51 12.38
N ASN A 360 9.31 5.53 12.77
CA ASN A 360 8.74 4.52 13.67
C ASN A 360 8.75 3.12 13.05
N PHE A 361 8.45 2.98 11.76
CA PHE A 361 8.54 1.71 11.05
C PHE A 361 9.98 1.18 10.95
N LEU A 362 10.98 2.07 10.82
CA LEU A 362 12.39 1.69 10.82
C LEU A 362 12.83 1.08 12.16
N VAL A 363 12.39 1.67 13.28
CA VAL A 363 12.77 1.20 14.62
C VAL A 363 11.95 -0.02 15.06
N ASN A 364 10.65 -0.04 14.71
CA ASN A 364 9.71 -1.07 15.11
C ASN A 364 8.99 -1.62 13.87
N PRO A 365 9.63 -2.54 13.12
CA PRO A 365 8.99 -3.15 11.97
C PRO A 365 7.86 -4.07 12.43
N ILE A 366 6.62 -3.56 12.42
CA ILE A 366 5.42 -4.38 12.66
C ILE A 366 5.00 -4.96 11.32
N SER A 367 5.36 -6.21 11.04
CA SER A 367 4.88 -6.90 9.84
C SER A 367 3.43 -7.35 10.03
N VAL A 368 2.49 -6.44 9.78
CA VAL A 368 1.08 -6.83 9.61
C VAL A 368 0.96 -7.36 8.20
N TYR A 369 0.95 -8.68 8.04
CA TYR A 369 0.75 -9.27 6.73
C TYR A 369 -0.65 -8.90 6.24
N ARG A 370 -0.71 -8.43 5.00
CA ARG A 370 -1.95 -8.05 4.33
C ARG A 370 -2.41 -9.19 3.44
N ALA A 371 -3.71 -9.46 3.43
CA ALA A 371 -4.30 -10.47 2.59
C ALA A 371 -5.51 -9.98 1.80
N ALA A 372 -5.62 -10.46 0.56
CA ALA A 372 -6.87 -10.44 -0.20
C ALA A 372 -7.43 -11.85 -0.34
N ILE A 373 -8.76 -11.94 -0.34
CA ILE A 373 -9.48 -13.20 -0.59
C ILE A 373 -10.28 -13.05 -1.87
N ILE A 374 -10.07 -13.95 -2.81
CA ILE A 374 -10.77 -14.05 -4.07
C ILE A 374 -11.59 -15.34 -4.04
N THR A 375 -12.90 -15.21 -4.09
CA THR A 375 -13.83 -16.35 -4.20
C THR A 375 -14.37 -16.43 -5.62
N VAL A 376 -14.39 -17.62 -6.20
CA VAL A 376 -14.79 -17.85 -7.59
C VAL A 376 -16.05 -18.71 -7.61
N GLY A 377 -17.08 -18.24 -8.30
CA GLY A 377 -18.34 -18.95 -8.49
C GLY A 377 -19.45 -18.03 -8.98
N ASP A 378 -20.10 -18.37 -10.10
CA ASP A 378 -21.24 -17.63 -10.65
C ASP A 378 -22.46 -17.65 -9.69
N GLU A 379 -22.60 -18.71 -8.92
CA GLU A 379 -23.61 -18.89 -7.87
C GLU A 379 -23.39 -17.97 -6.65
N LEU A 380 -22.15 -17.55 -6.40
CA LEU A 380 -21.83 -16.55 -5.39
C LEU A 380 -22.20 -15.15 -5.89
N LEU A 381 -21.93 -14.85 -7.16
CA LEU A 381 -22.30 -13.57 -7.78
C LEU A 381 -23.81 -13.40 -7.92
N SER A 382 -24.53 -14.47 -8.25
CA SER A 382 -26.00 -14.45 -8.35
C SER A 382 -26.70 -14.46 -6.99
N GLY A 383 -25.95 -14.65 -5.89
CA GLY A 383 -26.49 -14.74 -4.53
C GLY A 383 -27.29 -16.02 -4.26
N GLN A 384 -27.11 -17.05 -5.09
CA GLN A 384 -27.75 -18.35 -4.88
C GLN A 384 -27.20 -19.03 -3.63
N TYR A 385 -25.91 -18.85 -3.34
CA TYR A 385 -25.29 -19.34 -2.12
C TYR A 385 -24.69 -18.21 -1.28
N LEU A 386 -24.75 -18.40 0.04
CA LEU A 386 -24.02 -17.57 0.99
C LEU A 386 -22.52 -17.87 0.86
N ASN A 387 -21.72 -16.82 0.72
CA ASN A 387 -20.26 -16.95 0.61
C ASN A 387 -19.62 -17.22 1.99
N THR A 388 -19.71 -18.45 2.48
CA THR A 388 -19.10 -18.86 3.75
C THR A 388 -17.57 -18.97 3.67
N ASN A 389 -17.01 -19.26 2.49
CA ASN A 389 -15.56 -19.27 2.27
C ASN A 389 -14.91 -17.95 2.67
N LEU A 390 -15.47 -16.83 2.21
CA LEU A 390 -15.00 -15.49 2.58
C LEU A 390 -15.00 -15.30 4.10
N GLN A 391 -16.06 -15.73 4.79
CA GLN A 391 -16.16 -15.60 6.24
C GLN A 391 -15.12 -16.46 6.97
N ASP A 392 -15.04 -17.75 6.64
CA ASP A 392 -14.22 -18.73 7.36
C ASP A 392 -12.72 -18.46 7.16
N LEU A 393 -12.31 -18.17 5.92
CA LEU A 393 -10.93 -17.83 5.59
C LEU A 393 -10.50 -16.54 6.30
N SER A 394 -11.36 -15.52 6.34
CA SER A 394 -11.06 -14.27 7.06
C SER A 394 -10.89 -14.46 8.56
N GLN A 395 -11.74 -15.30 9.17
CA GLN A 395 -11.59 -15.62 10.60
C GLN A 395 -10.30 -16.39 10.88
N SER A 396 -9.90 -17.31 10.01
CA SER A 396 -8.63 -18.04 10.12
C SER A 396 -7.43 -17.08 10.03
N LEU A 397 -7.41 -16.19 9.04
CA LEU A 397 -6.34 -15.20 8.86
C LEU A 397 -6.25 -14.22 10.04
N LYS A 398 -7.39 -13.73 10.57
CA LYS A 398 -7.42 -12.83 11.73
C LYS A 398 -6.74 -13.46 12.96
N LYS A 399 -6.92 -14.77 13.20
CA LYS A 399 -6.26 -15.49 14.31
C LYS A 399 -4.74 -15.50 14.22
N ARG A 400 -4.18 -15.31 13.02
CA ARG A 400 -2.73 -15.23 12.76
C ARG A 400 -2.21 -13.79 12.63
N ASN A 401 -3.01 -12.79 13.02
CA ASN A 401 -2.69 -11.37 12.86
C ASN A 401 -2.41 -10.97 11.39
N ILE A 402 -3.01 -11.69 10.44
CA ILE A 402 -2.99 -11.35 9.03
C ILE A 402 -4.24 -10.49 8.77
N GLN A 403 -4.03 -9.24 8.38
CA GLN A 403 -5.11 -8.31 8.10
C GLN A 403 -5.68 -8.60 6.72
N VAL A 404 -6.94 -9.04 6.67
CA VAL A 404 -7.67 -9.09 5.40
C VAL A 404 -8.09 -7.68 5.02
N THR A 405 -7.63 -7.22 3.86
CA THR A 405 -7.82 -5.83 3.41
C THR A 405 -8.96 -5.72 2.41
N ARG A 406 -9.19 -6.79 1.63
CA ARG A 406 -10.16 -6.83 0.54
C ARG A 406 -10.73 -8.23 0.35
N HIS A 407 -11.99 -8.27 -0.07
CA HIS A 407 -12.63 -9.46 -0.59
C HIS A 407 -13.08 -9.21 -2.02
N PHE A 408 -12.90 -10.21 -2.88
CA PHE A 408 -13.39 -10.24 -4.25
C PHE A 408 -14.25 -11.47 -4.47
N VAL A 409 -15.29 -11.30 -5.28
CA VAL A 409 -16.09 -12.39 -5.82
C VAL A 409 -16.00 -12.29 -7.33
N CYS A 410 -15.58 -13.36 -8.00
CA CYS A 410 -15.35 -13.40 -9.43
C CYS A 410 -16.24 -14.46 -10.08
N ALA A 411 -16.65 -14.19 -11.32
CA ALA A 411 -17.26 -15.20 -12.17
C ALA A 411 -16.23 -16.28 -12.55
N ASP A 412 -16.69 -17.43 -13.04
CA ASP A 412 -15.86 -18.50 -13.59
C ASP A 412 -15.27 -18.13 -14.98
N GLN A 413 -14.67 -16.94 -15.05
CA GLN A 413 -14.10 -16.36 -16.26
C GLN A 413 -12.62 -16.11 -16.09
N LEU A 414 -11.85 -16.66 -17.02
CA LEU A 414 -10.40 -16.62 -17.01
C LEU A 414 -9.85 -15.19 -16.88
N GLN A 415 -10.41 -14.25 -17.64
CA GLN A 415 -9.95 -12.87 -17.63
C GLN A 415 -10.26 -12.16 -16.30
N GLN A 416 -11.46 -12.31 -15.74
CA GLN A 416 -11.84 -11.66 -14.48
C GLN A 416 -10.99 -12.14 -13.31
N ILE A 417 -10.77 -13.44 -13.20
CA ILE A 417 -9.94 -14.03 -12.14
C ILE A 417 -8.50 -13.53 -12.32
N SER A 418 -7.95 -13.60 -13.54
CA SER A 418 -6.57 -13.16 -13.81
C SER A 418 -6.35 -11.67 -13.52
N GLU A 419 -7.28 -10.80 -13.89
CA GLU A 419 -7.20 -9.36 -13.65
C GLU A 419 -7.32 -9.05 -12.15
N THR A 420 -8.18 -9.76 -11.43
CA THR A 420 -8.33 -9.60 -9.98
C THR A 420 -7.05 -10.02 -9.25
N ILE A 421 -6.43 -11.15 -9.63
CA ILE A 421 -5.13 -11.57 -9.10
C ILE A 421 -4.07 -10.49 -9.37
N VAL A 422 -3.97 -10.02 -10.63
CA VAL A 422 -3.02 -8.96 -11.02
C VAL A 422 -3.24 -7.69 -10.21
N SER A 423 -4.49 -7.33 -9.92
CA SER A 423 -4.82 -6.16 -9.09
C SER A 423 -4.46 -6.32 -7.61
N CYS A 424 -4.08 -7.52 -7.16
CA CYS A 424 -3.65 -7.80 -5.79
C CYS A 424 -2.13 -8.00 -5.67
N LEU A 425 -1.46 -8.43 -6.75
CA LEU A 425 0.00 -8.64 -6.78
C LEU A 425 0.76 -7.39 -6.34
N GLY A 426 1.72 -7.57 -5.43
CA GLY A 426 2.54 -6.51 -4.84
C GLY A 426 1.83 -5.56 -3.87
N GLN A 427 0.50 -5.65 -3.72
CA GLN A 427 -0.27 -4.90 -2.70
C GLN A 427 -0.57 -5.73 -1.46
N GLU A 428 -0.70 -7.04 -1.67
CA GLU A 428 -1.06 -8.00 -0.64
C GLU A 428 0.06 -9.03 -0.50
N ASP A 429 0.47 -9.31 0.72
CA ASP A 429 1.51 -10.31 0.99
C ASP A 429 0.98 -11.73 0.76
N LEU A 430 -0.33 -11.93 0.96
CA LEU A 430 -1.03 -13.19 0.79
C LEU A 430 -2.30 -13.01 -0.06
N ILE A 431 -2.45 -13.78 -1.12
CA ILE A 431 -3.63 -13.77 -1.98
C ILE A 431 -4.26 -15.16 -1.89
N LEU A 432 -5.38 -15.27 -1.19
CA LEU A 432 -6.15 -16.50 -1.12
C LEU A 432 -7.14 -16.54 -2.27
N ILE A 433 -7.19 -17.65 -2.99
CA ILE A 433 -8.14 -17.88 -4.07
C ILE A 433 -8.89 -19.17 -3.75
N SER A 434 -10.22 -19.15 -3.69
CA SER A 434 -11.03 -20.33 -3.41
C SER A 434 -12.12 -20.52 -4.47
N GLY A 435 -12.18 -21.72 -5.04
CA GLY A 435 -13.13 -22.07 -6.10
C GLY A 435 -12.47 -22.33 -7.47
N GLY A 436 -13.23 -22.91 -8.41
CA GLY A 436 -12.78 -23.15 -9.79
C GLY A 436 -11.60 -24.13 -9.95
N LEU A 437 -11.45 -25.09 -9.02
CA LEU A 437 -10.37 -26.10 -9.01
C LEU A 437 -10.84 -27.53 -9.34
N GLY A 438 -12.09 -27.72 -9.72
CA GLY A 438 -12.57 -29.02 -10.15
C GLY A 438 -12.04 -29.45 -11.53
N PRO A 439 -12.60 -30.54 -12.08
CA PRO A 439 -12.23 -31.05 -13.40
C PRO A 439 -13.05 -30.46 -14.56
N THR A 440 -14.06 -29.62 -14.31
CA THR A 440 -15.02 -29.22 -15.35
C THR A 440 -14.45 -28.11 -16.24
N SER A 441 -15.10 -27.86 -17.38
CA SER A 441 -14.58 -26.92 -18.38
C SER A 441 -14.65 -25.45 -17.95
N ASP A 442 -15.56 -25.15 -17.02
CA ASP A 442 -15.78 -23.87 -16.35
C ASP A 442 -14.82 -23.65 -15.16
N ASP A 443 -14.15 -24.68 -14.64
CA ASP A 443 -13.08 -24.53 -13.64
C ASP A 443 -11.84 -23.85 -14.26
N LYS A 444 -11.80 -22.51 -14.21
CA LYS A 444 -10.74 -21.69 -14.83
C LYS A 444 -9.62 -21.25 -13.89
N THR A 445 -9.72 -21.47 -12.58
CA THR A 445 -8.78 -20.84 -11.61
C THR A 445 -7.32 -21.17 -11.88
N ARG A 446 -6.98 -22.41 -12.25
CA ARG A 446 -5.58 -22.79 -12.59
C ARG A 446 -5.06 -22.04 -13.81
N ASP A 447 -5.85 -22.00 -14.87
CA ASP A 447 -5.52 -21.29 -16.11
C ASP A 447 -5.37 -19.78 -15.85
N SER A 448 -6.26 -19.21 -15.03
CA SER A 448 -6.22 -17.79 -14.63
C SER A 448 -4.99 -17.43 -13.81
N VAL A 449 -4.60 -18.29 -12.86
CA VAL A 449 -3.38 -18.08 -12.06
C VAL A 449 -2.15 -18.15 -12.96
N ALA A 450 -2.07 -19.16 -13.84
CA ALA A 450 -0.99 -19.31 -14.80
C ALA A 450 -0.85 -18.07 -15.72
N GLN A 451 -1.97 -17.54 -16.21
CA GLN A 451 -1.98 -16.28 -16.98
C GLN A 451 -1.51 -15.08 -16.15
N ALA A 452 -2.01 -14.95 -14.91
CA ALA A 452 -1.66 -13.84 -14.02
C ALA A 452 -0.15 -13.82 -13.73
N VAL A 453 0.46 -14.98 -13.47
CA VAL A 453 1.91 -15.09 -13.16
C VAL A 453 2.80 -15.32 -14.38
N ARG A 454 2.22 -15.43 -15.59
CA ARG A 454 2.91 -15.72 -16.87
C ARG A 454 3.77 -17.00 -16.83
N GLN A 455 3.24 -18.06 -16.23
CA GLN A 455 3.87 -19.38 -16.22
C GLN A 455 3.05 -20.39 -17.02
N PRO A 456 3.69 -21.35 -17.70
CA PRO A 456 2.96 -22.46 -18.29
C PRO A 456 2.39 -23.39 -17.21
N LEU A 457 1.32 -24.10 -17.55
CA LEU A 457 0.82 -25.21 -16.73
C LEU A 457 1.61 -26.48 -17.03
N VAL A 458 2.11 -27.12 -15.98
CA VAL A 458 2.86 -28.38 -16.00
C VAL A 458 1.99 -29.48 -15.40
N HIS A 459 1.99 -30.67 -16.01
CA HIS A 459 1.27 -31.84 -15.50
C HIS A 459 2.15 -32.62 -14.51
N HIS A 460 1.60 -32.93 -13.33
CA HIS A 460 2.29 -33.68 -12.29
C HIS A 460 1.73 -35.11 -12.18
N GLU A 461 2.48 -36.09 -12.67
CA GLU A 461 2.05 -37.49 -12.68
C GLU A 461 1.77 -38.04 -11.28
N ASP A 462 2.59 -37.71 -10.28
CA ASP A 462 2.40 -38.18 -8.90
C ASP A 462 1.06 -37.69 -8.31
N VAL A 463 0.72 -36.42 -8.57
CA VAL A 463 -0.56 -35.84 -8.16
C VAL A 463 -1.71 -36.50 -8.90
N TRP A 464 -1.55 -36.76 -10.21
CA TRP A 464 -2.54 -37.48 -11.00
C TRP A 464 -2.79 -38.89 -10.47
N HIS A 465 -1.74 -39.59 -10.02
CA HIS A 465 -1.87 -40.88 -9.34
C HIS A 465 -2.70 -40.80 -8.05
N THR A 466 -2.48 -39.77 -7.23
CA THR A 466 -3.27 -39.51 -6.03
C THR A 466 -4.75 -39.26 -6.35
N VAL A 467 -5.03 -38.39 -7.34
CA VAL A 467 -6.41 -38.05 -7.76
C VAL A 467 -7.14 -39.29 -8.28
N LYS A 468 -6.49 -40.14 -9.10
CA LYS A 468 -7.07 -41.42 -9.55
C LYS A 468 -7.43 -42.33 -8.38
N GLY A 469 -6.57 -42.40 -7.36
CA GLY A 469 -6.83 -43.18 -6.15
C GLY A 469 -8.04 -42.68 -5.36
N GLN A 470 -8.20 -41.36 -5.27
CA GLN A 470 -9.36 -40.74 -4.60
C GLN A 470 -10.66 -40.97 -5.37
N LEU A 471 -10.64 -40.79 -6.70
CA LEU A 471 -11.78 -41.09 -7.56
C LEU A 471 -12.21 -42.55 -7.45
N ALA A 472 -11.25 -43.48 -7.44
CA ALA A 472 -11.51 -44.90 -7.27
C ALA A 472 -12.17 -45.22 -5.92
N ARG A 473 -11.75 -44.57 -4.83
CA ARG A 473 -12.40 -44.70 -3.50
C ARG A 473 -13.84 -44.19 -3.49
N LEU A 474 -14.16 -43.22 -4.35
CA LEU A 474 -15.52 -42.71 -4.57
C LEU A 474 -16.32 -43.56 -5.58
N GLY A 475 -15.73 -44.62 -6.15
CA GLY A 475 -16.37 -45.45 -7.17
C GLY A 475 -16.46 -44.78 -8.55
N ILE A 476 -15.68 -43.74 -8.80
CA ILE A 476 -15.68 -42.97 -10.05
C ILE A 476 -14.54 -43.44 -10.95
N THR A 477 -14.84 -43.70 -12.23
CA THR A 477 -13.82 -44.03 -13.23
C THR A 477 -13.18 -42.74 -13.75
N PRO A 478 -11.85 -42.55 -13.61
CA PRO A 478 -11.19 -41.33 -14.05
C PRO A 478 -11.26 -41.13 -15.56
N ASP A 479 -11.49 -39.90 -16.00
CA ASP A 479 -11.43 -39.50 -17.42
C ASP A 479 -10.33 -38.46 -17.71
N LYS A 480 -10.28 -37.96 -18.95
CA LYS A 480 -9.29 -36.97 -19.38
C LYS A 480 -9.48 -35.59 -18.73
N ASN A 481 -10.71 -35.21 -18.38
CA ASN A 481 -10.99 -33.94 -17.72
C ASN A 481 -10.50 -33.98 -16.27
N ASN A 482 -10.59 -35.12 -15.59
CA ASN A 482 -10.01 -35.29 -14.26
C ASN A 482 -8.48 -35.06 -14.22
N ALA A 483 -7.77 -35.40 -15.29
CA ALA A 483 -6.32 -35.17 -15.36
C ALA A 483 -5.95 -33.68 -15.28
N ARG A 484 -6.87 -32.76 -15.61
CA ARG A 484 -6.67 -31.31 -15.46
C ARG A 484 -6.44 -30.90 -14.00
N GLN A 485 -6.91 -31.69 -13.03
CA GLN A 485 -6.72 -31.43 -11.60
C GLN A 485 -5.25 -31.61 -11.16
N ALA A 486 -4.39 -32.17 -12.02
CA ALA A 486 -2.95 -32.33 -11.82
C ALA A 486 -2.10 -31.33 -12.63
N LEU A 487 -2.72 -30.29 -13.22
CA LEU A 487 -2.01 -29.20 -13.87
C LEU A 487 -1.75 -28.06 -12.88
N PHE A 488 -0.53 -27.53 -12.84
CA PHE A 488 -0.17 -26.41 -11.97
C PHE A 488 0.83 -25.48 -12.66
N PRO A 489 0.89 -24.17 -12.30
CA PRO A 489 1.97 -23.30 -12.76
C PRO A 489 3.34 -23.91 -12.43
N GLU A 490 4.33 -23.75 -13.31
CA GLU A 490 5.65 -24.40 -13.23
C GLU A 490 6.32 -24.30 -11.86
N THR A 491 6.20 -23.17 -11.15
CA THR A 491 6.83 -22.97 -9.84
C THR A 491 5.94 -23.30 -8.65
N ALA A 492 4.74 -23.85 -8.89
CA ALA A 492 3.76 -24.12 -7.85
C ALA A 492 4.14 -25.31 -6.98
N LYS A 493 3.84 -25.18 -5.68
CA LYS A 493 3.89 -26.28 -4.72
C LYS A 493 2.47 -26.74 -4.43
N VAL A 494 2.25 -28.04 -4.57
CA VAL A 494 0.91 -28.64 -4.44
C VAL A 494 0.55 -28.81 -2.97
N LEU A 495 -0.71 -28.54 -2.64
CA LEU A 495 -1.33 -28.81 -1.34
C LEU A 495 -2.23 -30.03 -1.51
N ASP A 496 -1.87 -31.12 -0.85
CA ASP A 496 -2.65 -32.35 -0.91
C ASP A 496 -4.04 -32.15 -0.29
N ASN A 497 -5.07 -32.62 -1.00
CA ASN A 497 -6.44 -32.58 -0.51
C ASN A 497 -6.89 -33.99 -0.13
N PRO A 498 -6.72 -34.45 1.12
CA PRO A 498 -7.07 -35.83 1.50
C PRO A 498 -8.59 -36.10 1.50
N THR A 499 -9.42 -35.05 1.56
CA THR A 499 -10.88 -35.14 1.70
C THR A 499 -11.65 -34.81 0.42
N GLY A 500 -10.95 -34.52 -0.69
CA GLY A 500 -11.53 -34.23 -1.99
C GLY A 500 -10.57 -34.53 -3.14
N THR A 501 -11.06 -34.44 -4.38
CA THR A 501 -10.26 -34.77 -5.58
C THR A 501 -9.53 -33.59 -6.19
N ALA A 502 -9.74 -32.37 -5.66
CA ALA A 502 -9.15 -31.13 -6.16
C ALA A 502 -8.03 -30.66 -5.21
N PRO A 503 -6.74 -30.94 -5.52
CA PRO A 503 -5.62 -30.42 -4.76
C PRO A 503 -5.54 -28.90 -4.88
N GLY A 504 -5.17 -28.25 -3.78
CA GLY A 504 -4.78 -26.84 -3.79
C GLY A 504 -3.32 -26.69 -4.23
N PHE A 505 -2.85 -25.45 -4.30
CA PHE A 505 -1.43 -25.17 -4.54
C PHE A 505 -1.08 -23.75 -4.10
N TYR A 506 0.21 -23.47 -3.96
CA TYR A 506 0.70 -22.13 -3.69
C TYR A 506 1.98 -21.81 -4.46
N LEU A 507 2.21 -20.53 -4.72
CA LEU A 507 3.44 -20.02 -5.31
C LEU A 507 3.71 -18.58 -4.88
N SER A 508 4.95 -18.12 -5.04
CA SER A 508 5.32 -16.71 -4.82
C SER A 508 5.52 -15.99 -6.15
N CYS A 509 4.98 -14.78 -6.29
CA CYS A 509 5.12 -13.92 -7.46
C CYS A 509 5.10 -12.46 -7.02
N ASP A 510 6.03 -11.63 -7.49
CA ASP A 510 6.08 -10.18 -7.23
C ASP A 510 5.91 -9.80 -5.75
N GLU A 511 6.66 -10.46 -4.86
CA GLU A 511 6.60 -10.33 -3.39
C GLU A 511 5.31 -10.83 -2.71
N SER A 512 4.26 -11.15 -3.48
CA SER A 512 3.03 -11.79 -3.00
C SER A 512 3.15 -13.31 -2.95
N THR A 513 2.42 -13.95 -2.04
CA THR A 513 2.21 -15.40 -2.04
C THR A 513 0.77 -15.72 -2.40
N LEU A 514 0.55 -16.48 -3.47
CA LEU A 514 -0.77 -16.93 -3.89
C LEU A 514 -1.01 -18.32 -3.28
N VAL A 515 -2.16 -18.51 -2.64
CA VAL A 515 -2.60 -19.81 -2.13
C VAL A 515 -3.98 -20.09 -2.72
N VAL A 516 -4.07 -21.18 -3.47
CA VAL A 516 -5.24 -21.55 -4.25
C VAL A 516 -5.86 -22.79 -3.62
N LEU A 517 -7.12 -22.66 -3.24
CA LEU A 517 -7.88 -23.58 -2.41
C LEU A 517 -9.11 -24.10 -3.16
N PRO A 518 -9.60 -25.30 -2.84
CA PRO A 518 -10.81 -25.83 -3.44
C PRO A 518 -12.05 -25.00 -3.06
N GLY A 519 -13.16 -25.21 -3.78
CA GLY A 519 -14.42 -24.50 -3.54
C GLY A 519 -15.18 -24.92 -2.29
N PRO A 520 -15.31 -26.23 -1.96
CA PRO A 520 -16.01 -26.67 -0.76
C PRO A 520 -15.39 -26.10 0.54
N PRO A 521 -16.17 -25.40 1.40
CA PRO A 521 -15.61 -24.64 2.52
C PRO A 521 -14.80 -25.43 3.54
N SER A 522 -15.27 -26.62 3.92
CA SER A 522 -14.55 -27.48 4.86
C SER A 522 -13.20 -27.96 4.32
N GLN A 523 -13.09 -28.17 3.01
CA GLN A 523 -11.83 -28.54 2.36
C GLN A 523 -10.90 -27.33 2.24
N ALA A 524 -11.43 -26.18 1.82
CA ALA A 524 -10.66 -24.94 1.68
C ALA A 524 -10.02 -24.53 3.01
N LEU A 525 -10.80 -24.53 4.09
CA LEU A 525 -10.33 -24.18 5.42
C LEU A 525 -9.26 -25.15 5.93
N ALA A 526 -9.45 -26.46 5.72
CA ALA A 526 -8.46 -27.47 6.13
C ALA A 526 -7.10 -27.27 5.43
N LEU A 527 -7.11 -26.98 4.12
CA LEU A 527 -5.88 -26.73 3.36
C LEU A 527 -5.22 -25.41 3.76
N LEU A 528 -6.01 -24.37 4.06
CA LEU A 528 -5.46 -23.11 4.56
C LEU A 528 -4.76 -23.30 5.91
N GLU A 529 -5.38 -23.98 6.86
CA GLU A 529 -4.79 -24.20 8.19
C GLU A 529 -3.48 -24.99 8.11
N ASP A 530 -3.41 -26.02 7.27
CA ASP A 530 -2.17 -26.76 7.03
C ASP A 530 -1.09 -25.85 6.42
N TYR A 531 -1.42 -25.05 5.40
CA TYR A 531 -0.49 -24.07 4.83
C TYR A 531 0.01 -23.06 5.88
N LEU A 532 -0.89 -22.48 6.68
CA LEU A 532 -0.54 -21.52 7.72
C LEU A 532 0.29 -22.14 8.84
N GLN A 533 0.06 -23.41 9.17
CA GLN A 533 0.85 -24.15 10.15
C GLN A 533 2.27 -24.43 9.64
N GLN A 534 2.42 -24.86 8.39
CA GLN A 534 3.74 -25.06 7.77
C GLN A 534 4.55 -23.75 7.68
N ASN A 535 3.87 -22.61 7.62
CA ASN A 535 4.45 -21.28 7.52
C ASN A 535 4.35 -20.46 8.81
N GLU A 536 4.18 -21.10 9.97
CA GLU A 536 3.96 -20.43 11.25
C GLU A 536 5.07 -19.43 11.64
N LYS A 537 6.34 -19.74 11.31
CA LYS A 537 7.46 -18.81 11.54
C LYS A 537 7.35 -17.51 10.74
N LYS A 538 6.73 -17.56 9.56
CA LYS A 538 6.51 -16.39 8.70
C LYS A 538 5.34 -15.57 9.21
N TYR A 539 4.26 -16.23 9.62
CA TYR A 539 3.00 -15.62 10.07
C TYR A 539 2.85 -15.64 11.60
N SER A 540 3.94 -15.58 12.34
CA SER A 540 3.92 -15.76 13.79
C SER A 540 3.10 -14.65 14.44
N SER A 541 2.21 -15.02 15.35
CA SER A 541 1.34 -14.12 16.09
C SER A 541 2.16 -13.22 17.03
N LEU A 542 2.59 -12.05 16.56
CA LEU A 542 2.71 -10.92 17.46
C LEU A 542 1.27 -10.52 17.81
N SER A 543 0.76 -11.05 18.93
CA SER A 543 -0.58 -10.73 19.41
C SER A 543 -0.62 -9.25 19.74
N ARG A 544 -1.44 -8.49 19.00
CA ARG A 544 -1.83 -7.16 19.45
C ARG A 544 -2.61 -7.30 20.75
N ALA A 545 -2.44 -6.37 21.68
CA ALA A 545 -3.36 -6.25 22.79
C ALA A 545 -4.74 -5.90 22.20
N GLU A 546 -5.69 -6.82 22.34
CA GLU A 546 -7.09 -6.66 21.96
C GLU A 546 -7.93 -6.73 23.23
N TYR A 547 -8.70 -5.68 23.47
CA TYR A 547 -9.69 -5.62 24.54
C TYR A 547 -11.05 -5.50 23.88
N ALA A 548 -11.99 -6.35 24.30
CA ALA A 548 -13.34 -6.33 23.77
C ALA A 548 -14.34 -6.27 24.92
N TRP A 549 -15.41 -5.49 24.74
CA TRP A 549 -16.55 -5.49 25.63
C TRP A 549 -17.83 -5.61 24.83
N THR A 550 -18.74 -6.46 25.28
CA THR A 550 -20.11 -6.51 24.78
C THR A 550 -21.02 -5.81 25.77
N LEU A 551 -21.76 -4.80 25.30
CA LEU A 551 -22.72 -4.04 26.09
C LEU A 551 -24.12 -4.18 25.50
N ILE A 552 -25.15 -4.09 26.33
CA ILE A 552 -26.56 -4.18 25.93
C ILE A 552 -27.38 -3.06 26.57
N GLY A 553 -28.35 -2.50 25.83
CA GLY A 553 -29.28 -1.50 26.36
C GLY A 553 -28.70 -0.09 26.53
N ILE A 554 -27.59 0.20 25.84
CA ILE A 554 -26.94 1.51 25.77
C ILE A 554 -26.65 1.83 24.29
N ASP A 555 -26.70 3.11 23.93
CA ASP A 555 -26.40 3.55 22.57
C ASP A 555 -24.88 3.66 22.31
N GLU A 556 -24.50 3.50 21.05
CA GLU A 556 -23.11 3.53 20.61
C GLU A 556 -22.43 4.88 20.89
N SER A 557 -23.15 5.98 20.74
CA SER A 557 -22.58 7.33 20.85
C SER A 557 -22.17 7.68 22.29
N THR A 558 -22.95 7.24 23.28
CA THR A 558 -22.61 7.39 24.70
C THR A 558 -21.32 6.65 25.04
N ILE A 559 -21.15 5.44 24.52
CA ILE A 559 -19.93 4.65 24.76
C ILE A 559 -18.73 5.26 24.04
N ALA A 560 -18.90 5.59 22.75
CA ALA A 560 -17.85 6.19 21.93
C ALA A 560 -17.33 7.49 22.57
N HIS A 561 -18.22 8.36 23.05
CA HIS A 561 -17.83 9.59 23.73
C HIS A 561 -16.98 9.34 24.98
N PHE A 562 -17.35 8.37 25.83
CA PHE A 562 -16.57 8.01 27.01
C PHE A 562 -15.19 7.50 26.61
N VAL A 563 -15.13 6.56 25.66
CA VAL A 563 -13.89 5.94 25.20
C VAL A 563 -12.98 6.98 24.55
N ASP A 564 -13.52 7.87 23.72
CA ASP A 564 -12.74 8.89 23.05
C ASP A 564 -12.12 9.91 24.01
N CYS A 565 -12.83 10.25 25.09
CA CYS A 565 -12.32 11.14 26.13
C CYS A 565 -11.27 10.47 27.03
N HIS A 566 -11.54 9.27 27.55
CA HIS A 566 -10.70 8.64 28.58
C HIS A 566 -9.53 7.85 28.00
N PHE A 567 -9.64 7.38 26.76
CA PHE A 567 -8.59 6.64 26.05
C PHE A 567 -7.89 7.51 24.99
N ALA A 568 -8.10 8.84 25.02
CA ALA A 568 -7.58 9.81 24.05
C ALA A 568 -6.09 9.64 23.73
N ASN A 569 -5.29 9.40 24.78
CA ASN A 569 -3.83 9.31 24.72
C ASN A 569 -3.29 7.88 24.59
N GLU A 570 -4.18 6.88 24.54
CA GLU A 570 -3.79 5.48 24.48
C GLU A 570 -3.56 5.05 23.01
N PRO A 571 -2.51 4.27 22.71
CA PRO A 571 -2.13 3.89 21.35
C PRO A 571 -2.98 2.74 20.79
N PHE A 572 -4.31 2.86 20.87
CA PHE A 572 -5.28 1.86 20.40
C PHE A 572 -6.20 2.44 19.32
N GLU A 573 -6.48 1.64 18.31
CA GLU A 573 -7.60 1.83 17.40
C GLU A 573 -8.90 1.45 18.12
N ARG A 574 -9.92 2.29 17.96
CA ARG A 574 -11.21 2.18 18.64
C ARG A 574 -12.24 1.76 17.60
N HIS A 575 -12.86 0.61 17.82
CA HIS A 575 -13.88 0.06 16.95
C HIS A 575 -15.17 -0.08 17.74
N PHE A 576 -16.24 0.52 17.22
CA PHE A 576 -17.58 0.41 17.75
C PHE A 576 -18.44 -0.29 16.71
N LEU A 577 -19.17 -1.33 17.12
CA LEU A 577 -20.06 -2.06 16.24
C LEU A 577 -21.41 -2.24 16.91
N TRP A 578 -22.41 -1.55 16.38
CA TRP A 578 -23.79 -1.79 16.75
C TRP A 578 -24.32 -3.06 16.07
N LYS A 579 -24.71 -4.03 16.90
CA LYS A 579 -25.37 -5.27 16.49
C LYS A 579 -26.52 -5.54 17.45
N SER A 580 -27.69 -5.00 17.13
CA SER A 580 -28.89 -5.07 17.97
C SER A 580 -29.08 -6.45 18.63
N PRO A 581 -29.29 -6.52 19.96
CA PRO A 581 -29.43 -5.41 20.92
C PRO A 581 -28.11 -4.87 21.50
N TYR A 582 -26.96 -5.30 20.96
CA TYR A 582 -25.64 -5.05 21.51
C TYR A 582 -24.89 -3.89 20.88
N VAL A 583 -24.00 -3.30 21.66
CA VAL A 583 -22.86 -2.50 21.19
C VAL A 583 -21.59 -3.25 21.56
N LEU A 584 -20.76 -3.54 20.56
CA LEU A 584 -19.44 -4.13 20.75
C LEU A 584 -18.41 -3.01 20.71
N VAL A 585 -17.56 -2.96 21.74
CA VAL A 585 -16.41 -2.06 21.81
C VAL A 585 -15.16 -2.91 21.67
N GLN A 586 -14.29 -2.60 20.72
CA GLN A 586 -12.97 -3.21 20.62
C GLN A 586 -11.88 -2.15 20.63
N LEU A 587 -10.88 -2.32 21.49
CA LEU A 587 -9.64 -1.56 21.49
C LEU A 587 -8.52 -2.46 20.99
N ILE A 588 -7.93 -2.12 19.87
CA ILE A 588 -6.89 -2.92 19.21
C ILE A 588 -5.62 -2.08 19.14
N GLY A 589 -4.47 -2.58 19.62
CA GLY A 589 -3.20 -1.85 19.53
C GLY A 589 -2.94 -1.31 18.11
N GLN A 590 -2.53 -0.05 18.00
CA GLN A 590 -2.30 0.61 16.70
C GLN A 590 -1.26 -0.13 15.86
N SER A 591 -1.49 -0.18 14.54
CA SER A 591 -0.57 -0.84 13.60
C SER A 591 0.79 -0.15 13.47
N SER A 592 0.94 1.07 13.99
CA SER A 592 2.09 1.97 13.80
C SER A 592 2.93 2.22 15.05
N THR A 593 2.56 1.63 16.20
CA THR A 593 3.29 1.78 17.47
C THR A 593 3.79 0.43 17.97
N PRO A 594 5.03 0.34 18.49
CA PRO A 594 5.52 -0.90 19.10
C PRO A 594 4.52 -1.41 20.12
N LEU A 595 4.30 -2.74 20.15
CA LEU A 595 3.44 -3.49 21.08
C LEU A 595 2.92 -2.57 22.18
N ALA A 596 1.74 -1.96 21.95
CA ALA A 596 1.16 -1.05 22.91
C ALA A 596 1.27 -1.71 24.28
N PRO A 597 1.88 -1.05 25.29
CA PRO A 597 1.88 -1.61 26.63
C PRO A 597 0.42 -1.96 26.96
N PRO A 598 0.17 -3.09 27.65
CA PRO A 598 -1.19 -3.46 28.00
C PRO A 598 -1.88 -2.26 28.65
N LEU A 599 -3.15 -2.01 28.25
CA LEU A 599 -3.94 -0.92 28.81
C LEU A 599 -3.77 -0.91 30.33
N SER A 600 -3.58 0.30 30.87
CA SER A 600 -3.50 0.47 32.32
C SER A 600 -4.69 -0.25 32.96
N PRO A 601 -4.46 -1.17 33.92
CA PRO A 601 -5.55 -1.87 34.60
C PRO A 601 -6.61 -0.91 35.16
N HIS A 602 -6.20 0.30 35.55
CA HIS A 602 -7.08 1.36 36.01
C HIS A 602 -8.10 1.79 34.94
N LEU A 603 -7.70 1.98 33.68
CA LEU A 603 -8.60 2.41 32.61
C LEU A 603 -9.63 1.33 32.24
N ILE A 604 -9.20 0.06 32.27
CA ILE A 604 -10.10 -1.09 32.10
C ILE A 604 -11.13 -1.11 33.21
N GLU A 605 -10.67 -0.99 34.47
CA GLU A 605 -11.54 -0.97 35.64
C GLU A 605 -12.49 0.23 35.64
N GLU A 606 -12.02 1.40 35.23
CA GLU A 606 -12.83 2.61 35.10
C GLU A 606 -13.93 2.45 34.05
N PHE A 607 -13.62 1.92 32.86
CA PHE A 607 -14.61 1.60 31.83
C PHE A 607 -15.64 0.59 32.35
N GLU A 608 -15.19 -0.49 32.96
CA GLU A 608 -16.07 -1.56 33.43
C GLU A 608 -16.95 -1.13 34.61
N ASN A 609 -16.45 -0.26 35.48
CA ASN A 609 -17.22 0.30 36.57
C ASN A 609 -18.26 1.30 36.04
N HIS A 610 -17.88 2.15 35.09
CA HIS A 610 -18.79 3.12 34.49
C HIS A 610 -19.94 2.43 33.73
N PHE A 611 -19.61 1.41 32.93
CA PHE A 611 -20.58 0.68 32.11
C PHE A 611 -21.09 -0.62 32.74
N HIS A 612 -20.79 -0.87 34.02
CA HIS A 612 -21.25 -2.06 34.73
C HIS A 612 -22.75 -2.36 34.55
N PRO A 613 -23.66 -1.36 34.55
CA PRO A 613 -25.09 -1.62 34.39
C PRO A 613 -25.50 -2.23 33.04
N TYR A 614 -24.62 -2.16 32.03
CA TYR A 614 -24.85 -2.54 30.63
C TYR A 614 -23.89 -3.64 30.14
N LEU A 615 -22.87 -4.00 30.92
CA LEU A 615 -21.76 -4.85 30.50
C LEU A 615 -22.10 -6.35 30.53
N VAL A 616 -22.26 -6.96 29.35
CA VAL A 616 -22.48 -8.40 29.20
C VAL A 616 -21.20 -9.19 29.47
N GLY A 617 -20.05 -8.72 28.97
CA GLY A 617 -18.74 -9.32 29.31
C GLY A 617 -17.59 -8.86 28.42
N ARG A 618 -16.41 -9.46 28.63
CA ARG A 618 -15.12 -9.10 28.00
C ARG A 618 -14.84 -9.80 26.65
N GLU A 619 -15.85 -10.39 26.04
CA GLU A 619 -15.73 -11.13 24.78
C GLU A 619 -16.93 -10.81 23.88
N VAL A 620 -16.78 -11.04 22.57
CA VAL A 620 -17.86 -10.91 21.60
C VAL A 620 -18.81 -12.10 21.74
N THR A 621 -19.84 -11.96 22.58
CA THR A 621 -20.79 -13.03 22.93
C THR A 621 -22.18 -12.46 23.23
N THR A 622 -23.21 -13.29 23.28
CA THR A 622 -24.58 -12.85 23.63
C THR A 622 -24.89 -13.12 25.10
N ALA A 623 -25.86 -12.39 25.64
CA ALA A 623 -26.30 -12.55 27.03
C ALA A 623 -26.87 -13.96 27.24
N TYR A 624 -27.63 -14.47 26.27
CA TYR A 624 -28.15 -15.83 26.27
C TYR A 624 -27.05 -16.88 26.33
N LYS A 625 -26.00 -16.78 25.48
CA LYS A 625 -24.86 -17.71 25.51
C LYS A 625 -24.11 -17.67 26.85
N GLN A 626 -23.88 -16.46 27.38
CA GLN A 626 -23.23 -16.29 28.68
C GLN A 626 -24.05 -16.86 29.85
N LEU A 627 -25.37 -16.76 29.77
CA LEU A 627 -26.28 -17.30 30.76
C LEU A 627 -26.31 -18.84 30.69
N ALA A 628 -26.37 -19.39 29.47
CA ALA A 628 -26.36 -20.84 29.23
C ALA A 628 -25.08 -21.54 29.74
N MET A 629 -23.96 -20.82 29.83
CA MET A 629 -22.73 -21.34 30.46
C MET A 629 -22.80 -21.42 31.99
N ARG A 630 -23.73 -20.70 32.63
CA ARG A 630 -23.82 -20.55 34.10
C ARG A 630 -25.04 -21.21 34.71
N ALA A 631 -26.15 -21.29 34.00
CA ALA A 631 -27.40 -21.84 34.51
C ALA A 631 -28.28 -22.42 33.40
N GLU A 632 -29.08 -23.42 33.76
CA GLU A 632 -30.14 -23.95 32.91
C GLU A 632 -31.44 -23.19 33.21
N VAL A 633 -31.85 -22.33 32.27
CA VAL A 633 -32.99 -21.44 32.45
C VAL A 633 -34.26 -22.03 31.86
N HIS A 634 -35.28 -22.12 32.68
CA HIS A 634 -36.64 -22.50 32.30
C HIS A 634 -37.52 -21.25 32.26
N TRP A 635 -37.84 -20.81 31.04
CA TRP A 635 -38.70 -19.66 30.80
C TRP A 635 -40.17 -20.02 31.06
N SER A 636 -40.80 -19.35 32.02
CA SER A 636 -42.23 -19.44 32.32
C SER A 636 -42.92 -18.19 31.78
N ILE A 637 -43.60 -18.32 30.64
CA ILE A 637 -44.22 -17.19 29.92
C ILE A 637 -45.72 -17.48 29.79
N HIS A 638 -46.55 -16.59 30.34
CA HIS A 638 -48.00 -16.74 30.35
C HIS A 638 -48.66 -16.29 29.03
N ASP A 639 -47.99 -15.44 28.26
CA ASP A 639 -48.41 -14.98 26.93
C ASP A 639 -47.93 -15.97 25.83
N PRO A 640 -48.85 -16.66 25.12
CA PRO A 640 -48.49 -17.64 24.09
C PRO A 640 -47.78 -17.04 22.88
N GLU A 641 -48.03 -15.78 22.55
CA GLU A 641 -47.40 -15.09 21.42
C GLU A 641 -45.98 -14.69 21.79
N LEU A 642 -45.76 -14.26 23.05
CA LEU A 642 -44.43 -13.93 23.55
C LEU A 642 -43.53 -15.17 23.64
N LEU A 643 -44.10 -16.33 23.99
CA LEU A 643 -43.37 -17.60 24.11
C LEU A 643 -42.66 -18.00 22.80
N LYS A 644 -43.20 -17.62 21.62
CA LYS A 644 -42.61 -17.93 20.30
C LYS A 644 -41.20 -17.34 20.12
N TYR A 645 -40.87 -16.29 20.86
CA TYR A 645 -39.59 -15.58 20.78
C TYR A 645 -38.53 -16.11 21.73
N PHE A 646 -38.83 -17.17 22.50
CA PHE A 646 -37.89 -17.77 23.45
C PHE A 646 -37.54 -19.19 23.02
N HIS A 647 -36.29 -19.40 22.66
CA HIS A 647 -35.79 -20.74 22.30
C HIS A 647 -35.61 -21.62 23.54
N ALA A 648 -35.89 -22.93 23.36
CA ALA A 648 -35.65 -23.96 24.37
C ALA A 648 -34.17 -24.03 24.78
N PRO A 649 -33.84 -24.39 26.03
CA PRO A 649 -32.46 -24.42 26.50
C PRO A 649 -31.58 -25.33 25.65
N GLU A 650 -30.42 -24.82 25.20
CA GLU A 650 -29.36 -25.66 24.63
C GLU A 650 -28.90 -26.66 25.71
N LYS A 651 -28.97 -27.98 25.43
CA LYS A 651 -28.49 -29.03 26.34
C LYS A 651 -26.97 -28.93 26.50
N ASN A 652 -26.49 -28.18 27.48
CA ASN A 652 -25.07 -28.13 27.85
C ASN A 652 -24.82 -28.58 29.30
N ALA A 653 -23.67 -29.25 29.46
CA ALA A 653 -23.00 -29.74 30.68
C ALA A 653 -23.87 -30.28 31.84
N LYS A 654 -23.66 -31.55 32.22
CA LYS A 654 -24.20 -32.13 33.46
C LYS A 654 -23.70 -31.31 34.66
N ASN A 655 -24.63 -30.83 35.52
CA ASN A 655 -24.44 -30.13 36.81
C ASN A 655 -24.55 -28.59 36.87
N LEU A 656 -25.26 -27.92 35.95
CA LEU A 656 -25.58 -26.48 36.10
C LEU A 656 -26.80 -26.23 37.01
N PRO A 657 -26.87 -25.11 37.73
CA PRO A 657 -28.05 -24.73 38.54
C PRO A 657 -29.26 -24.45 37.64
N GLN A 658 -30.43 -24.95 38.05
CA GLN A 658 -31.70 -24.73 37.34
C GLN A 658 -32.42 -23.49 37.87
N LEU A 659 -32.75 -22.55 36.98
CA LEU A 659 -33.46 -21.32 37.30
C LEU A 659 -34.84 -21.34 36.62
N ALA A 660 -35.91 -21.16 37.39
CA ALA A 660 -37.23 -20.89 36.87
C ALA A 660 -37.44 -19.38 36.81
N VAL A 661 -37.73 -18.87 35.61
CA VAL A 661 -37.74 -17.45 35.31
C VAL A 661 -39.06 -17.08 34.66
N GLU A 662 -39.84 -16.24 35.34
CA GLU A 662 -41.08 -15.70 34.79
C GLU A 662 -40.78 -14.42 33.99
N VAL A 663 -41.34 -14.31 32.77
CA VAL A 663 -41.11 -13.16 31.89
C VAL A 663 -42.44 -12.56 31.45
N SER A 664 -42.54 -11.23 31.53
CA SER A 664 -43.65 -10.46 30.99
C SER A 664 -43.16 -9.26 30.18
N LEU A 665 -43.99 -8.76 29.27
CA LEU A 665 -43.68 -7.65 28.37
C LEU A 665 -44.81 -6.61 28.42
N SER A 666 -44.46 -5.34 28.50
CA SER A 666 -45.39 -4.21 28.49
C SER A 666 -44.93 -3.12 27.51
N PRO A 667 -45.76 -2.70 26.53
CA PRO A 667 -47.03 -3.30 26.11
C PRO A 667 -46.91 -4.77 25.67
N SER A 668 -48.03 -5.51 25.59
CA SER A 668 -48.01 -6.91 25.14
C SER A 668 -47.45 -7.04 23.72
N ILE A 669 -46.89 -8.20 23.39
CA ILE A 669 -46.27 -8.42 22.06
C ILE A 669 -47.27 -8.20 20.92
N GLU A 670 -48.52 -8.63 21.10
CA GLU A 670 -49.62 -8.39 20.16
C GLU A 670 -49.84 -6.89 19.91
N THR A 671 -49.78 -6.08 20.97
CA THR A 671 -49.90 -4.62 20.85
C THR A 671 -48.74 -4.03 20.04
N LEU A 672 -47.51 -4.49 20.30
CA LEU A 672 -46.31 -4.00 19.61
C LEU A 672 -46.29 -4.39 18.12
N GLU A 673 -46.83 -5.56 17.77
CA GLU A 673 -46.97 -6.04 16.40
C GLU A 673 -48.08 -5.29 15.63
N GLN A 674 -49.17 -4.92 16.30
CA GLN A 674 -50.33 -4.23 15.69
C GLN A 674 -50.16 -2.71 15.52
N GLN A 675 -49.20 -2.09 16.20
CA GLN A 675 -48.93 -0.65 16.05
C GLN A 675 -48.58 -0.27 14.60
N GLN A 676 -48.74 0.99 14.19
CA GLN A 676 -48.24 1.43 12.87
C GLN A 676 -46.78 1.88 12.90
N GLU A 677 -46.30 2.32 14.07
CA GLU A 677 -44.93 2.77 14.26
C GLU A 677 -43.97 1.58 14.29
N SER A 678 -42.85 1.69 13.57
CA SER A 678 -41.82 0.66 13.49
C SER A 678 -40.76 0.78 14.60
N LEU A 679 -40.82 1.85 15.38
CA LEU A 679 -39.90 2.21 16.46
C LEU A 679 -40.73 2.48 17.72
N GLY A 680 -40.28 1.96 18.86
CA GLY A 680 -40.98 2.17 20.13
C GLY A 680 -40.14 1.76 21.33
N HIS A 681 -40.76 1.83 22.51
CA HIS A 681 -40.17 1.33 23.75
C HIS A 681 -41.03 0.19 24.29
N ALA A 682 -40.39 -0.84 24.81
CA ALA A 682 -41.04 -1.92 25.53
C ALA A 682 -40.31 -2.16 26.84
N THR A 683 -41.04 -2.56 27.87
CA THR A 683 -40.51 -2.95 29.16
C THR A 683 -40.64 -4.44 29.31
N ILE A 684 -39.50 -5.14 29.42
CA ILE A 684 -39.47 -6.55 29.78
C ILE A 684 -39.21 -6.68 31.27
N THR A 685 -40.01 -7.51 31.94
CA THR A 685 -39.91 -7.78 33.37
C THR A 685 -39.59 -9.24 33.56
N VAL A 686 -38.62 -9.51 34.43
CA VAL A 686 -38.12 -10.84 34.77
C VAL A 686 -38.20 -11.04 36.28
N GLN A 687 -38.86 -12.12 36.68
CA GLN A 687 -39.00 -12.53 38.08
C GLN A 687 -38.38 -13.92 38.27
N MET A 688 -37.53 -14.07 39.27
CA MET A 688 -36.91 -15.35 39.64
C MET A 688 -37.19 -15.68 41.10
N LYS A 689 -37.28 -16.98 41.40
CA LYS A 689 -37.55 -17.43 42.77
C LYS A 689 -36.35 -17.12 43.67
N GLY A 690 -36.54 -16.25 44.67
CA GLY A 690 -35.50 -15.84 45.62
C GLY A 690 -34.71 -14.58 45.21
N TYR A 691 -35.15 -13.87 44.17
CA TYR A 691 -34.57 -12.61 43.70
C TYR A 691 -35.66 -11.54 43.61
N ASP A 692 -35.25 -10.28 43.69
CA ASP A 692 -36.14 -9.15 43.45
C ASP A 692 -36.58 -9.10 41.98
N GLU A 693 -37.76 -8.54 41.74
CA GLU A 693 -38.27 -8.28 40.41
C GLU A 693 -37.35 -7.29 39.68
N THR A 694 -36.98 -7.62 38.44
CA THR A 694 -36.16 -6.72 37.62
C THR A 694 -36.85 -6.43 36.31
N HIS A 695 -36.81 -5.18 35.89
CA HIS A 695 -37.39 -4.74 34.62
C HIS A 695 -36.40 -3.88 33.85
N LEU A 696 -36.50 -3.90 32.53
CA LEU A 696 -35.72 -3.07 31.63
C LEU A 696 -36.63 -2.51 30.55
N THR A 697 -36.67 -1.18 30.45
CA THR A 697 -37.25 -0.50 29.30
C THR A 697 -36.19 -0.36 28.23
N PHE A 698 -36.44 -0.89 27.04
CA PHE A 698 -35.51 -0.86 25.91
C PHE A 698 -36.19 -0.32 24.65
N PRO A 699 -35.44 0.40 23.80
CA PRO A 699 -35.92 0.76 22.48
C PRO A 699 -35.94 -0.49 21.59
N TYR A 700 -36.96 -0.63 20.76
CA TYR A 700 -37.05 -1.73 19.80
C TYR A 700 -37.34 -1.19 18.39
N THR A 701 -36.93 -1.98 17.40
CA THR A 701 -37.48 -1.88 16.03
C THR A 701 -38.30 -3.12 15.77
N ARG A 702 -39.49 -2.98 15.16
CA ARG A 702 -40.38 -4.14 14.95
C ARG A 702 -39.69 -5.34 14.29
N PRO A 703 -38.86 -5.18 13.23
CA PRO A 703 -38.18 -6.31 12.59
C PRO A 703 -37.23 -7.09 13.52
N LEU A 704 -36.77 -6.46 14.60
CA LEU A 704 -35.78 -7.03 15.52
C LEU A 704 -36.39 -7.49 16.84
N LEU A 705 -37.68 -7.25 17.10
CA LEU A 705 -38.37 -7.66 18.35
C LEU A 705 -38.08 -9.12 18.70
N GLY A 706 -38.23 -10.02 17.73
CA GLY A 706 -38.01 -11.44 17.96
C GLY A 706 -36.57 -11.85 18.23
N VAL A 707 -35.60 -11.01 17.86
CA VAL A 707 -34.17 -11.25 18.10
C VAL A 707 -33.76 -10.70 19.47
N VAL A 708 -34.36 -9.60 19.92
CA VAL A 708 -33.89 -8.87 21.11
C VAL A 708 -34.56 -9.31 22.41
N LEU A 709 -35.80 -9.81 22.39
CA LEU A 709 -36.59 -10.11 23.59
C LEU A 709 -35.90 -11.13 24.51
N GLN A 710 -35.48 -12.27 23.94
CA GLN A 710 -34.79 -13.31 24.70
C GLN A 710 -33.44 -12.81 25.24
N GLU A 711 -32.72 -11.97 24.49
CA GLU A 711 -31.43 -11.45 24.89
C GLU A 711 -31.53 -10.43 26.05
N TYR A 712 -32.55 -9.55 26.04
CA TYR A 712 -32.81 -8.66 27.17
C TYR A 712 -33.27 -9.40 28.42
N ALA A 713 -34.12 -10.43 28.28
CA ALA A 713 -34.51 -11.28 29.40
C ALA A 713 -33.29 -12.02 29.98
N ALA A 714 -32.46 -12.62 29.12
CA ALA A 714 -31.23 -13.31 29.53
C ALA A 714 -30.26 -12.35 30.24
N TRP A 715 -30.15 -11.11 29.77
CA TRP A 715 -29.33 -10.10 30.42
C TRP A 715 -29.80 -9.75 31.83
N LEU A 716 -31.11 -9.57 32.03
CA LEU A 716 -31.68 -9.30 33.36
C LEU A 716 -31.43 -10.45 34.34
N VAL A 717 -31.59 -11.70 33.88
CA VAL A 717 -31.24 -12.88 34.68
C VAL A 717 -29.75 -12.90 35.03
N LEU A 718 -28.89 -12.72 34.03
CA LEU A 718 -27.44 -12.75 34.20
C LEU A 718 -26.98 -11.69 35.21
N LYS A 719 -27.52 -10.47 35.12
CA LYS A 719 -27.22 -9.37 36.04
C LYS A 719 -27.59 -9.71 37.48
N SER A 720 -28.79 -10.26 37.70
CA SER A 720 -29.27 -10.64 39.04
C SER A 720 -28.45 -11.78 39.65
N VAL A 721 -28.02 -12.75 38.84
CA VAL A 721 -27.13 -13.85 39.28
C VAL A 721 -25.73 -13.34 39.61
N LEU A 722 -25.15 -12.45 38.78
CA LEU A 722 -23.81 -11.89 39.02
C LEU A 722 -23.76 -10.98 40.27
N GLN A 723 -24.84 -10.26 40.56
CA GLN A 723 -24.93 -9.39 41.76
C GLN A 723 -24.91 -10.19 43.08
N THR A 724 -25.46 -11.42 43.06
CA THR A 724 -25.46 -12.30 44.24
C THR A 724 -24.12 -13.02 44.43
N GLU A 725 -23.39 -13.33 43.35
CA GLU A 725 -22.04 -13.91 43.43
C GLU A 725 -21.00 -12.93 43.99
N LYS A 726 -21.10 -11.61 43.69
CA LYS A 726 -20.23 -10.59 44.30
C LYS A 726 -20.54 -10.28 45.77
N SER A 727 -21.71 -10.69 46.27
CA SER A 727 -22.15 -10.47 47.65
C SER A 727 -21.87 -11.66 48.58
N LYS A 728 -21.27 -12.74 48.05
CA LYS A 728 -20.73 -13.88 48.79
C LYS A 728 -19.21 -13.83 48.77
#